data_AF-A0A7X8B3K7-F1
#
_entry.id   AF-A0A7X8B3K7-F1
#
_cell.length_a   1.000
_cell.length_b   1.000
_cell.length_c   1.000
_cell.angle_alpha   90.00
_cell.angle_beta   90.00
_cell.angle_gamma   90.00
#
_symmetry.space_group_name_H-M   'P 1'
#
loop_
_entity.id
_entity.type
_entity.pdbx_description
1 polymer ?
#
loop_
_entity_poly.entity_id
_entity_poly.type
_entity_poly.pdbx_seq_one_letter_code
_entity_poly.pdbx_strand_id
1 'polypeptide(L)'
;MSDLHGFRLIKEEFIEELKTTARLFVHVKTGAQLLSLSNEDENKVFGISFRTPPADSTGVAHILEHSVLCGSRKYPVKEPFVQLLKSSLKTFLNAFTYPDKTCYPVASLNRQDFYNLIDVYLDAVFHPRITPSIFQQEGWHLELEKPEDPITYKGVVYNEMKGAYSSPDGILAERSQQSLFPDITYGLDSGGDPKMIPSLTYEQFKAFHERYYHPSNALIYFYGDDPPEERLRIVDEYLKDFDPIQPHSGVPLQPPFEAPRRVEKFFSSGGNGADADTSSGSPKGMVTVNWLLPETTHAEHKLSFLLLQHILVGMPGSPLRKALIDSRFGDDLAGIGLETDLRQMYFSAGLKGIDVENAGRVESLILEVLSQQVATGIDRQLIEAALNTIEFRLREENTGSFPKGLALMLKALTSWLHGGDPVSMIAFEAPLNAVKRSIADNPNFFEEMIDRYFLKNPHRTTLLLKPDPQLGEKERKEERERLDALRATLNPQALEEVVRNTRRLREMQEAPDPPEALATIPSLKLSDLDRTNRLIPIHQEMRNGTQILFHDLFTNGIAYLDVGFDLRALPQEYLPYVQLLGRSLVEIGTEKEDFVSLSRRINCKTGGIRHDFFTSAVRQRGDFAAWLFLRGKSMLSQTRDLLAILGEVLLTVKLDNRERFLQMVLEERARQEQRVVPSGHQMINTRLRSHFGTPEWAMEQMSGISHLFFVRKLAAQVQENWPQVLAVLEHMRTLLVNRSNMIVNVTLDQPNWKCLEGDLSSFLESLPGSTPPKTRSESWVPQLPPGNEALTMPTQVNFVGKGANLYALGYRFHGSSKVIAGYLRNSWLWESVRVRGGAYGAFCQFDRLSGIFTFLSYRDPNTLKTLENFDKCSEFLRTAPLSEDEVRKAIIGAIGHLDTYHLPDAKGYLSMLRYLTDDTDEERQRTREEILSTGIEHFRQFAEILEEVNRSGLVKILGADDTLSETLATRPGWLHLTHVI
;
A
#
# COMPACT_ATOMS: atom_id res chain seq x y z
N MET A 1 21.22 -14.07 -36.82
CA MET A 1 20.29 -13.09 -36.21
C MET A 1 20.90 -11.72 -36.46
N SER A 2 20.14 -10.78 -37.02
CA SER A 2 20.59 -9.40 -37.24
C SER A 2 20.47 -8.62 -35.93
N ASP A 3 21.46 -7.76 -35.66
CA ASP A 3 21.40 -6.83 -34.53
C ASP A 3 20.37 -5.72 -34.84
N LEU A 4 19.51 -5.39 -33.88
CA LEU A 4 18.44 -4.38 -34.01
C LEU A 4 18.70 -3.27 -32.99
N HIS A 5 18.92 -2.03 -33.46
CA HIS A 5 19.28 -0.88 -32.60
C HIS A 5 20.43 -1.20 -31.62
N GLY A 6 21.48 -1.89 -32.08
CA GLY A 6 22.60 -2.27 -31.21
C GLY A 6 22.34 -3.46 -30.27
N PHE A 7 21.13 -4.05 -30.26
CA PHE A 7 20.78 -5.20 -29.44
C PHE A 7 20.74 -6.51 -30.22
N ARG A 8 21.15 -7.58 -29.55
CA ARG A 8 21.03 -8.96 -30.03
C ARG A 8 20.03 -9.74 -29.18
N LEU A 9 19.06 -10.38 -29.82
CA LEU A 9 18.13 -11.29 -29.16
C LEU A 9 18.86 -12.56 -28.70
N ILE A 10 18.69 -12.91 -27.42
CA ILE A 10 19.30 -14.09 -26.79
C ILE A 10 18.28 -15.20 -26.59
N LYS A 11 17.09 -14.85 -26.08
CA LYS A 11 16.00 -15.79 -25.78
C LYS A 11 14.67 -15.16 -26.11
N GLU A 12 13.76 -15.95 -26.68
CA GLU A 12 12.35 -15.60 -26.84
C GLU A 12 11.49 -16.78 -26.39
N GLU A 13 10.49 -16.51 -25.56
CA GLU A 13 9.52 -17.51 -25.12
C GLU A 13 8.15 -16.87 -24.89
N PHE A 14 7.10 -17.66 -25.07
CA PHE A 14 5.73 -17.25 -24.74
C PHE A 14 5.35 -17.83 -23.37
N ILE A 15 4.88 -16.96 -22.46
CA ILE A 15 4.43 -17.32 -21.12
C ILE A 15 2.90 -17.41 -21.18
N GLU A 16 2.39 -18.64 -21.20
CA GLU A 16 0.96 -18.93 -21.37
C GLU A 16 0.13 -18.35 -20.22
N GLU A 17 0.57 -18.56 -18.99
CA GLU A 17 -0.11 -18.11 -17.77
C GLU A 17 -0.17 -16.58 -17.61
N LEU A 18 0.49 -15.82 -18.49
CA LEU A 18 0.44 -14.36 -18.54
C LEU A 18 0.03 -13.81 -19.90
N LYS A 19 -0.22 -14.68 -20.91
CA LYS A 19 -0.39 -14.29 -22.32
C LYS A 19 0.66 -13.27 -22.79
N THR A 20 1.91 -13.50 -22.44
CA THR A 20 2.99 -12.52 -22.59
C THR A 20 4.14 -13.12 -23.38
N THR A 21 4.65 -12.39 -24.37
CA THR A 21 5.91 -12.77 -25.05
C THR A 21 7.09 -12.14 -24.32
N ALA A 22 8.00 -12.95 -23.81
CA ALA A 22 9.23 -12.52 -23.16
C ALA A 22 10.41 -12.61 -24.14
N ARG A 23 11.14 -11.50 -24.29
CA ARG A 23 12.37 -11.44 -25.11
C ARG A 23 13.51 -10.87 -24.28
N LEU A 24 14.61 -11.63 -24.18
CA LEU A 24 15.84 -11.21 -23.53
C LEU A 24 16.85 -10.78 -24.60
N PHE A 25 17.34 -9.56 -24.50
CA PHE A 25 18.32 -8.96 -25.38
C PHE A 25 19.61 -8.63 -24.63
N VAL A 26 20.71 -8.54 -25.38
CA VAL A 26 21.99 -8.00 -24.90
C VAL A 26 22.43 -6.90 -25.85
N HIS A 27 22.80 -5.73 -25.30
CA HIS A 27 23.41 -4.65 -26.07
C HIS A 27 24.84 -5.05 -26.48
N VAL A 28 25.11 -5.07 -27.78
CA VAL A 28 26.32 -5.67 -28.36
C VAL A 28 27.60 -4.98 -27.88
N LYS A 29 27.56 -3.64 -27.70
CA LYS A 29 28.75 -2.87 -27.31
C LYS A 29 29.06 -2.96 -25.81
N THR A 30 28.04 -2.83 -24.96
CA THR A 30 28.24 -2.66 -23.50
C THR A 30 27.99 -3.94 -22.69
N GLY A 31 27.26 -4.91 -23.24
CA GLY A 31 26.80 -6.10 -22.52
C GLY A 31 25.58 -5.89 -21.63
N ALA A 32 24.96 -4.69 -21.64
CA ALA A 32 23.73 -4.43 -20.89
C ALA A 32 22.63 -5.41 -21.30
N GLN A 33 21.88 -5.94 -20.32
CA GLN A 33 20.80 -6.88 -20.59
C GLN A 33 19.45 -6.16 -20.57
N LEU A 34 18.56 -6.53 -21.49
CA LEU A 34 17.22 -5.97 -21.57
C LEU A 34 16.17 -7.10 -21.66
N LEU A 35 15.28 -7.17 -20.68
CA LEU A 35 14.11 -8.06 -20.69
C LEU A 35 12.87 -7.28 -21.13
N SER A 36 12.29 -7.68 -22.26
CA SER A 36 11.10 -7.06 -22.85
C SER A 36 9.92 -8.02 -22.79
N LEU A 37 8.95 -7.71 -21.94
CA LEU A 37 7.66 -8.41 -21.85
C LEU A 37 6.61 -7.66 -22.67
N SER A 38 5.99 -8.32 -23.63
CA SER A 38 4.99 -7.73 -24.53
C SER A 38 3.63 -8.41 -24.37
N ASN A 39 2.60 -7.63 -24.07
CA ASN A 39 1.22 -8.10 -23.87
C ASN A 39 0.21 -6.95 -24.09
N GLU A 40 -1.06 -7.19 -23.79
CA GLU A 40 -2.16 -6.22 -23.94
C GLU A 40 -2.40 -5.35 -22.69
N ASP A 41 -1.52 -5.40 -21.68
CA ASP A 41 -1.68 -4.57 -20.48
C ASP A 41 -1.32 -3.12 -20.79
N GLU A 42 -2.33 -2.27 -20.69
CA GLU A 42 -2.24 -0.83 -20.90
C GLU A 42 -1.32 -0.13 -19.88
N ASN A 43 -1.06 -0.74 -18.71
CA ASN A 43 -0.18 -0.16 -17.69
C ASN A 43 1.28 -0.53 -17.94
N LYS A 44 1.91 0.25 -18.82
CA LYS A 44 3.30 0.05 -19.23
C LYS A 44 4.23 0.31 -18.06
N VAL A 45 5.26 -0.53 -17.93
CA VAL A 45 6.29 -0.40 -16.89
C VAL A 45 7.67 -0.45 -17.54
N PHE A 46 8.53 0.46 -17.09
CA PHE A 46 9.95 0.44 -17.34
C PHE A 46 10.67 0.39 -16.01
N GLY A 47 11.80 -0.29 -15.97
CA GLY A 47 12.75 -0.11 -14.89
C GLY A 47 14.16 -0.37 -15.33
N ILE A 48 15.09 0.34 -14.69
CA ILE A 48 16.52 0.08 -14.81
C ILE A 48 17.08 -0.21 -13.42
N SER A 49 17.83 -1.29 -13.31
CA SER A 49 18.41 -1.76 -12.06
C SER A 49 19.92 -1.94 -12.19
N PHE A 50 20.63 -1.61 -11.13
CA PHE A 50 22.08 -1.77 -11.03
C PHE A 50 22.41 -2.64 -9.82
N ARG A 51 23.42 -3.51 -9.96
CA ARG A 51 24.03 -4.19 -8.81
C ARG A 51 24.92 -3.22 -8.06
N THR A 52 24.57 -2.90 -6.83
CA THR A 52 25.19 -1.85 -6.01
C THR A 52 25.57 -2.37 -4.62
N PRO A 53 26.36 -3.45 -4.50
CA PRO A 53 26.75 -3.96 -3.19
C PRO A 53 27.64 -2.94 -2.45
N PRO A 54 27.21 -2.39 -1.30
CA PRO A 54 28.05 -1.53 -0.49
C PRO A 54 29.24 -2.29 0.12
N ALA A 55 30.32 -1.57 0.37
CA ALA A 55 31.52 -2.08 1.05
C ALA A 55 31.58 -1.70 2.54
N ASP A 56 30.71 -0.80 2.98
CA ASP A 56 30.56 -0.33 4.36
C ASP A 56 29.10 0.14 4.60
N SER A 57 28.77 0.53 5.84
CA SER A 57 27.43 1.05 6.19
C SER A 57 27.32 2.58 6.05
N THR A 58 28.06 3.20 5.13
CA THR A 58 27.97 4.66 4.91
C THR A 58 26.68 5.10 4.20
N GLY A 59 25.90 4.16 3.67
CA GLY A 59 24.68 4.46 2.90
C GLY A 59 24.94 4.97 1.48
N VAL A 60 26.15 4.79 0.93
CA VAL A 60 26.53 5.34 -0.38
C VAL A 60 25.57 4.96 -1.52
N ALA A 61 25.00 3.74 -1.50
CA ALA A 61 24.03 3.30 -2.50
C ALA A 61 22.72 4.10 -2.40
N HIS A 62 22.22 4.30 -1.17
CA HIS A 62 21.00 5.04 -0.88
C HIS A 62 21.16 6.54 -1.16
N ILE A 63 22.30 7.13 -0.76
CA ILE A 63 22.61 8.53 -1.04
C ILE A 63 22.69 8.79 -2.55
N LEU A 64 23.26 7.84 -3.32
CA LEU A 64 23.28 7.95 -4.77
C LEU A 64 21.89 7.85 -5.39
N GLU A 65 21.04 6.98 -4.85
CA GLU A 65 19.67 6.84 -5.34
C GLU A 65 18.88 8.14 -5.30
N HIS A 66 18.96 8.85 -4.19
CA HIS A 66 18.44 10.21 -4.08
C HIS A 66 19.17 11.18 -5.04
N SER A 67 20.50 11.18 -5.01
CA SER A 67 21.32 12.20 -5.68
C SER A 67 21.22 12.18 -7.20
N VAL A 68 21.05 11.01 -7.84
CA VAL A 68 20.93 10.94 -9.30
C VAL A 68 19.62 11.55 -9.80
N LEU A 69 18.61 11.64 -8.93
CA LEU A 69 17.33 12.27 -9.21
C LEU A 69 17.34 13.79 -8.94
N CYS A 70 18.48 14.38 -8.55
CA CYS A 70 18.67 15.82 -8.31
C CYS A 70 19.23 16.57 -9.54
N GLY A 71 18.74 16.25 -10.73
CA GLY A 71 19.12 16.88 -11.98
C GLY A 71 20.16 16.11 -12.78
N SER A 72 20.10 16.27 -14.11
CA SER A 72 20.95 15.55 -15.05
C SER A 72 21.45 16.46 -16.18
N ARG A 73 22.19 15.91 -17.14
CA ARG A 73 22.71 16.64 -18.31
C ARG A 73 21.59 17.31 -19.13
N LYS A 74 20.53 16.57 -19.45
CA LYS A 74 19.36 17.06 -20.22
C LYS A 74 18.41 17.89 -19.35
N TYR A 75 18.32 17.57 -18.06
CA TYR A 75 17.33 18.15 -17.15
C TYR A 75 18.01 18.85 -15.96
N PRO A 76 18.61 20.04 -16.16
CA PRO A 76 19.42 20.72 -15.16
C PRO A 76 18.60 21.49 -14.13
N VAL A 77 17.49 20.93 -13.66
CA VAL A 77 16.68 21.45 -12.55
C VAL A 77 17.07 20.77 -11.23
N LYS A 78 16.71 21.34 -10.08
CA LYS A 78 17.09 20.78 -8.77
C LYS A 78 16.42 19.44 -8.50
N GLU A 79 15.15 19.30 -8.85
CA GLU A 79 14.35 18.10 -8.56
C GLU A 79 13.49 17.69 -9.77
N PRO A 80 14.07 17.13 -10.85
CA PRO A 80 13.31 16.62 -11.99
C PRO A 80 12.20 15.64 -11.57
N PHE A 81 12.49 14.77 -10.59
CA PHE A 81 11.55 13.82 -10.03
C PHE A 81 10.26 14.50 -9.52
N VAL A 82 10.39 15.61 -8.78
CA VAL A 82 9.25 16.38 -8.27
C VAL A 82 8.49 17.08 -9.40
N GLN A 83 9.18 17.54 -10.44
CA GLN A 83 8.51 18.12 -11.62
C GLN A 83 7.68 17.06 -12.36
N LEU A 84 8.19 15.84 -12.52
CA LEU A 84 7.44 14.72 -13.06
C LEU A 84 6.25 14.36 -12.17
N LEU A 85 6.42 14.35 -10.84
CA LEU A 85 5.30 14.11 -9.91
C LEU A 85 4.13 15.07 -10.14
N LYS A 86 4.41 16.32 -10.54
CA LYS A 86 3.40 17.35 -10.77
C LYS A 86 2.81 17.38 -12.18
N SER A 87 3.52 16.83 -13.18
CA SER A 87 3.21 17.07 -14.61
C SER A 87 3.04 15.81 -15.47
N SER A 88 3.06 14.62 -14.87
CA SER A 88 2.89 13.32 -15.55
C SER A 88 1.57 12.61 -15.20
N LEU A 89 1.16 11.70 -16.09
CA LEU A 89 0.08 10.72 -15.90
C LEU A 89 0.57 9.38 -15.33
N LYS A 90 1.74 9.38 -14.67
CA LYS A 90 2.34 8.21 -14.03
C LYS A 90 1.28 7.43 -13.22
N THR A 91 1.30 6.11 -13.36
CA THR A 91 0.65 5.19 -12.42
C THR A 91 1.63 4.80 -11.31
N PHE A 92 2.94 4.91 -11.58
CA PHE A 92 4.00 4.70 -10.60
C PHE A 92 5.24 5.52 -10.95
N LEU A 93 5.88 6.09 -9.94
CA LEU A 93 7.14 6.82 -10.05
C LEU A 93 7.86 6.72 -8.71
N ASN A 94 8.96 5.97 -8.67
CA ASN A 94 9.77 5.85 -7.47
C ASN A 94 11.17 5.33 -7.79
N ALA A 95 12.01 5.26 -6.77
CA ALA A 95 13.26 4.51 -6.79
C ALA A 95 13.41 3.73 -5.48
N PHE A 96 14.23 2.68 -5.50
CA PHE A 96 14.41 1.77 -4.37
C PHE A 96 15.87 1.37 -4.20
N THR A 97 16.37 1.44 -2.98
CA THR A 97 17.66 0.86 -2.58
C THR A 97 17.42 -0.41 -1.76
N TYR A 98 17.87 -1.54 -2.31
CA TYR A 98 17.93 -2.84 -1.64
C TYR A 98 19.37 -3.12 -1.18
N PRO A 99 19.60 -4.18 -0.37
CA PRO A 99 20.93 -4.52 0.14
C PRO A 99 22.04 -4.69 -0.92
N ASP A 100 21.70 -5.02 -2.17
CA ASP A 100 22.66 -5.25 -3.25
C ASP A 100 22.28 -4.69 -4.62
N LYS A 101 21.15 -3.96 -4.70
CA LYS A 101 20.67 -3.37 -5.95
C LYS A 101 19.97 -2.04 -5.72
N THR A 102 20.06 -1.16 -6.71
CA THR A 102 19.22 0.04 -6.79
C THR A 102 18.35 -0.05 -8.04
N CYS A 103 17.05 0.22 -7.90
CA CYS A 103 16.05 0.08 -8.97
C CYS A 103 15.32 1.40 -9.20
N TYR A 104 15.14 1.77 -10.47
CA TYR A 104 14.46 3.01 -10.87
C TYR A 104 13.28 2.71 -11.81
N PRO A 105 12.11 2.32 -11.26
CA PRO A 105 10.94 2.01 -12.04
C PRO A 105 9.97 3.18 -12.25
N VAL A 106 9.36 3.21 -13.44
CA VAL A 106 8.27 4.11 -13.81
C VAL A 106 7.15 3.33 -14.48
N ALA A 107 5.91 3.79 -14.32
CA ALA A 107 4.77 3.22 -15.03
C ALA A 107 3.80 4.31 -15.49
N SER A 108 3.18 4.10 -16.64
CA SER A 108 2.15 4.99 -17.16
C SER A 108 1.20 4.28 -18.12
N LEU A 109 -0.06 4.72 -18.11
CA LEU A 109 -1.06 4.29 -19.09
C LEU A 109 -0.91 5.00 -20.44
N ASN A 110 -0.34 6.21 -20.41
CA ASN A 110 -0.16 7.05 -21.58
C ASN A 110 1.22 6.81 -22.19
N ARG A 111 1.27 6.55 -23.50
CA ARG A 111 2.52 6.19 -24.18
C ARG A 111 3.53 7.34 -24.22
N GLN A 112 3.08 8.57 -24.48
CA GLN A 112 4.00 9.72 -24.52
C GLN A 112 4.55 10.02 -23.13
N ASP A 113 3.69 9.96 -22.11
CA ASP A 113 4.09 10.10 -20.70
C ASP A 113 5.11 9.03 -20.30
N PHE A 114 4.86 7.77 -20.66
CA PHE A 114 5.77 6.66 -20.41
C PHE A 114 7.18 6.93 -20.96
N TYR A 115 7.29 7.35 -22.22
CA TYR A 115 8.59 7.68 -22.82
C TYR A 115 9.23 8.94 -22.24
N ASN A 116 8.45 9.95 -21.85
CA ASN A 116 8.97 11.11 -21.13
C ASN A 116 9.60 10.70 -19.79
N LEU A 117 8.92 9.83 -19.02
CA LEU A 117 9.43 9.32 -17.75
C LEU A 117 10.72 8.51 -17.94
N ILE A 118 10.78 7.66 -18.97
CA ILE A 118 11.98 6.88 -19.33
C ILE A 118 13.15 7.79 -19.68
N ASP A 119 12.93 8.84 -20.49
CA ASP A 119 14.01 9.75 -20.92
C ASP A 119 14.62 10.48 -19.72
N VAL A 120 13.79 10.96 -18.78
CA VAL A 120 14.28 11.57 -17.53
C VAL A 120 15.04 10.58 -16.67
N TYR A 121 14.52 9.36 -16.51
CA TYR A 121 15.16 8.35 -15.66
C TYR A 121 16.49 7.84 -16.25
N LEU A 122 16.56 7.63 -17.57
CA LEU A 122 17.80 7.20 -18.23
C LEU A 122 18.88 8.28 -18.15
N ASP A 123 18.54 9.55 -18.37
CA ASP A 123 19.54 10.63 -18.25
C ASP A 123 19.94 10.88 -16.79
N ALA A 124 19.01 10.72 -15.83
CA ALA A 124 19.30 10.76 -14.40
C ALA A 124 20.33 9.70 -13.99
N VAL A 125 20.11 8.42 -14.31
CA VAL A 125 21.01 7.35 -13.83
C VAL A 125 22.37 7.36 -14.53
N PHE A 126 22.43 7.67 -15.83
CA PHE A 126 23.68 7.61 -16.60
C PHE A 126 24.45 8.94 -16.65
N HIS A 127 23.76 10.08 -16.59
CA HIS A 127 24.37 11.41 -16.68
C HIS A 127 23.89 12.38 -15.59
N PRO A 128 23.94 11.99 -14.30
CA PRO A 128 23.46 12.84 -13.22
C PRO A 128 24.39 14.03 -12.96
N ARG A 129 23.84 15.10 -12.40
CA ARG A 129 24.59 16.24 -11.86
C ARG A 129 25.01 15.98 -10.41
N ILE A 130 25.80 14.93 -10.16
CA ILE A 130 26.28 14.58 -8.81
C ILE A 130 27.37 15.54 -8.27
N THR A 131 27.03 16.80 -8.03
CA THR A 131 27.96 17.82 -7.51
C THR A 131 28.22 17.69 -6.00
N PRO A 132 29.29 18.31 -5.44
CA PRO A 132 29.52 18.29 -3.99
C PRO A 132 28.34 18.84 -3.17
N SER A 133 27.62 19.86 -3.67
CA SER A 133 26.45 20.40 -2.98
C SER A 133 25.29 19.39 -2.92
N ILE A 134 25.08 18.61 -3.98
CA ILE A 134 24.02 17.59 -4.03
C ILE A 134 24.36 16.44 -3.08
N PHE A 135 25.62 15.98 -3.08
CA PHE A 135 26.10 15.01 -2.10
C PHE A 135 25.89 15.50 -0.66
N GLN A 136 26.21 16.76 -0.37
CA GLN A 136 26.02 17.35 0.95
C GLN A 136 24.55 17.43 1.37
N GLN A 137 23.67 17.79 0.44
CA GLN A 137 22.24 17.89 0.68
C GLN A 137 21.61 16.51 0.92
N GLU A 138 21.78 15.59 -0.03
CA GLU A 138 21.11 14.29 -0.01
C GLU A 138 21.79 13.31 0.97
N GLY A 139 23.11 13.38 1.10
CA GLY A 139 23.90 12.54 1.99
C GLY A 139 24.05 13.16 3.38
N TRP A 140 25.13 13.91 3.56
CA TRP A 140 25.41 14.59 4.83
C TRP A 140 26.35 15.80 4.68
N HIS A 141 26.24 16.76 5.59
CA HIS A 141 27.17 17.87 5.77
C HIS A 141 27.18 18.36 7.22
N LEU A 142 28.17 19.18 7.55
CA LEU A 142 28.20 19.97 8.79
C LEU A 142 27.38 21.24 8.60
N GLU A 143 26.45 21.51 9.52
CA GLU A 143 25.69 22.75 9.56
C GLU A 143 26.18 23.63 10.72
N LEU A 144 26.39 24.92 10.43
CA LEU A 144 26.81 25.95 11.39
C LEU A 144 26.33 27.33 10.94
N GLU A 145 25.45 27.98 11.72
CA GLU A 145 24.94 29.32 11.38
C GLU A 145 25.94 30.44 11.68
N LYS A 146 26.57 30.37 12.84
CA LYS A 146 27.61 31.31 13.29
C LYS A 146 28.78 30.56 13.91
N PRO A 147 30.01 31.11 13.88
CA PRO A 147 31.18 30.44 14.45
C PRO A 147 31.02 30.02 15.92
N GLU A 148 30.17 30.70 16.70
CA GLU A 148 29.95 30.43 18.12
C GLU A 148 28.93 29.31 18.39
N ASP A 149 28.08 28.99 17.40
CA ASP A 149 26.99 28.02 17.53
C ASP A 149 27.53 26.58 17.56
N PRO A 150 26.82 25.60 18.14
CA PRO A 150 27.22 24.19 18.06
C PRO A 150 27.11 23.67 16.61
N ILE A 151 28.09 22.88 16.17
CA ILE A 151 28.04 22.20 14.86
C ILE A 151 27.05 21.04 14.95
N THR A 152 26.27 20.81 13.90
CA THR A 152 25.38 19.65 13.77
C THR A 152 25.59 18.91 12.45
N TYR A 153 25.19 17.64 12.38
CA TYR A 153 25.08 16.92 11.11
C TYR A 153 23.70 17.14 10.50
N LYS A 154 23.65 17.34 9.18
CA LYS A 154 22.41 17.37 8.40
C LYS A 154 22.57 16.68 7.06
N GLY A 155 21.44 16.20 6.51
CA GLY A 155 21.33 15.61 5.17
C GLY A 155 20.02 14.83 5.06
N VAL A 156 19.51 14.61 3.85
CA VAL A 156 18.23 13.92 3.63
C VAL A 156 18.31 12.49 4.15
N VAL A 157 19.22 11.68 3.60
CA VAL A 157 19.41 10.27 3.99
C VAL A 157 19.90 10.16 5.43
N TYR A 158 20.78 11.04 5.89
CA TYR A 158 21.21 11.06 7.30
C TYR A 158 20.02 11.17 8.26
N ASN A 159 19.09 12.08 8.01
CA ASN A 159 17.91 12.28 8.85
C ASN A 159 16.89 11.14 8.69
N GLU A 160 16.70 10.65 7.48
CA GLU A 160 15.84 9.50 7.18
C GLU A 160 16.31 8.26 7.95
N MET A 161 17.60 7.93 7.89
CA MET A 161 18.14 6.76 8.58
C MET A 161 18.13 6.90 10.10
N LYS A 162 18.25 8.12 10.66
CA LYS A 162 17.97 8.35 12.09
C LYS A 162 16.51 8.02 12.45
N GLY A 163 15.57 8.31 11.54
CA GLY A 163 14.18 7.88 11.64
C GLY A 163 14.03 6.36 11.55
N ALA A 164 14.64 5.72 10.56
CA ALA A 164 14.59 4.27 10.38
C ALA A 164 15.14 3.51 11.61
N TYR A 165 16.25 3.97 12.18
CA TYR A 165 16.88 3.44 13.40
C TYR A 165 16.08 3.71 14.69
N SER A 166 14.93 4.39 14.61
CA SER A 166 14.00 4.54 15.73
C SER A 166 12.90 3.48 15.76
N SER A 167 12.73 2.70 14.68
CA SER A 167 11.74 1.62 14.58
C SER A 167 12.31 0.30 15.13
N PRO A 168 11.80 -0.23 16.26
CA PRO A 168 12.31 -1.50 16.80
C PRO A 168 12.11 -2.68 15.86
N ASP A 169 10.97 -2.74 15.14
CA ASP A 169 10.68 -3.77 14.15
C ASP A 169 11.66 -3.68 12.96
N GLY A 170 11.96 -2.47 12.48
CA GLY A 170 12.95 -2.24 11.41
C GLY A 170 14.37 -2.67 11.83
N ILE A 171 14.79 -2.29 13.04
CA ILE A 171 16.07 -2.74 13.62
C ILE A 171 16.09 -4.26 13.74
N LEU A 172 15.01 -4.89 14.22
CA LEU A 172 14.95 -6.34 14.35
C LEU A 172 15.13 -7.05 13.00
N ALA A 173 14.49 -6.56 11.94
CA ALA A 173 14.61 -7.11 10.60
C ALA A 173 16.06 -6.98 10.08
N GLU A 174 16.63 -5.77 10.12
CA GLU A 174 18.00 -5.49 9.67
C GLU A 174 19.03 -6.32 10.45
N ARG A 175 18.93 -6.35 11.79
CA ARG A 175 19.85 -7.14 12.62
C ARG A 175 19.66 -8.65 12.45
N SER A 176 18.46 -9.12 12.09
CA SER A 176 18.23 -10.53 11.76
C SER A 176 18.97 -10.92 10.48
N GLN A 177 18.87 -10.10 9.42
CA GLN A 177 19.65 -10.27 8.20
C GLN A 177 21.15 -10.26 8.49
N GLN A 178 21.66 -9.20 9.13
CA GLN A 178 23.09 -9.06 9.42
C GLN A 178 23.65 -10.21 10.27
N SER A 179 22.84 -10.78 11.17
CA SER A 179 23.25 -11.92 11.98
C SER A 179 23.54 -13.19 11.17
N LEU A 180 22.87 -13.35 10.02
CA LEU A 180 23.03 -14.49 9.13
C LEU A 180 24.12 -14.26 8.07
N PHE A 181 24.39 -13.01 7.69
CA PHE A 181 25.30 -12.67 6.59
C PHE A 181 26.54 -11.85 7.01
N PRO A 182 27.31 -12.24 8.04
CA PRO A 182 28.36 -11.38 8.60
C PRO A 182 29.56 -11.13 7.67
N ASP A 183 29.76 -11.95 6.63
CA ASP A 183 30.99 -11.94 5.82
C ASP A 183 30.82 -11.30 4.44
N ILE A 184 29.59 -10.87 4.11
CA ILE A 184 29.24 -10.31 2.79
C ILE A 184 28.42 -9.03 2.93
N THR A 185 28.06 -8.41 1.81
CA THR A 185 27.40 -7.08 1.78
C THR A 185 26.10 -7.01 2.60
N TYR A 186 25.36 -8.11 2.74
CA TYR A 186 24.12 -8.17 3.55
C TYR A 186 24.35 -8.09 5.06
N GLY A 187 25.61 -8.18 5.51
CA GLY A 187 26.05 -7.88 6.88
C GLY A 187 26.22 -6.38 7.16
N LEU A 188 26.05 -5.54 6.14
CA LEU A 188 26.15 -4.09 6.19
C LEU A 188 24.76 -3.47 5.97
N ASP A 189 24.65 -2.18 6.29
CA ASP A 189 23.43 -1.41 6.05
C ASP A 189 23.58 -0.56 4.78
N SER A 190 22.90 -0.98 3.71
CA SER A 190 22.89 -0.26 2.42
C SER A 190 22.16 1.08 2.47
N GLY A 191 21.21 1.25 3.40
CA GLY A 191 20.49 2.49 3.66
C GLY A 191 21.38 3.50 4.40
N GLY A 192 22.25 2.99 5.27
CA GLY A 192 23.31 3.72 5.95
C GLY A 192 23.10 3.80 7.45
N ASP A 193 24.12 3.41 8.22
CA ASP A 193 24.11 3.62 9.66
C ASP A 193 24.41 5.10 9.96
N PRO A 194 23.55 5.83 10.71
CA PRO A 194 23.80 7.24 11.03
C PRO A 194 25.17 7.52 11.67
N LYS A 195 25.77 6.54 12.34
CA LYS A 195 27.12 6.67 12.93
C LYS A 195 28.23 6.60 11.87
N MET A 196 27.95 5.98 10.72
CA MET A 196 28.89 5.76 9.62
C MET A 196 28.67 6.71 8.44
N ILE A 197 27.45 7.18 8.19
CA ILE A 197 27.13 8.14 7.11
C ILE A 197 28.13 9.33 7.11
N PRO A 198 28.46 9.97 8.26
CA PRO A 198 29.41 11.09 8.29
C PRO A 198 30.87 10.76 7.95
N SER A 199 31.19 9.51 7.59
CA SER A 199 32.51 9.12 7.11
C SER A 199 32.59 8.99 5.59
N LEU A 200 31.46 9.05 4.88
CA LEU A 200 31.44 9.03 3.42
C LEU A 200 32.04 10.31 2.85
N THR A 201 33.01 10.18 1.95
CA THR A 201 33.55 11.31 1.19
C THR A 201 32.87 11.46 -0.17
N TYR A 202 32.93 12.66 -0.73
CA TYR A 202 32.41 12.93 -2.06
C TYR A 202 33.11 12.10 -3.15
N GLU A 203 34.41 11.84 -3.00
CA GLU A 203 35.19 11.01 -3.92
C GLU A 203 34.72 9.55 -3.91
N GLN A 204 34.45 8.99 -2.72
CA GLN A 204 33.90 7.64 -2.58
C GLN A 204 32.51 7.54 -3.21
N PHE A 205 31.65 8.53 -2.94
CA PHE A 205 30.33 8.66 -3.54
C PHE A 205 30.39 8.71 -5.07
N LYS A 206 31.26 9.54 -5.64
CA LYS A 206 31.46 9.65 -7.09
C LYS A 206 32.02 8.36 -7.70
N ALA A 207 33.03 7.76 -7.07
CA ALA A 207 33.64 6.52 -7.54
C ALA A 207 32.64 5.34 -7.54
N PHE A 208 31.70 5.33 -6.58
CA PHE A 208 30.63 4.33 -6.54
C PHE A 208 29.69 4.46 -7.74
N HIS A 209 29.31 5.69 -8.13
CA HIS A 209 28.53 5.94 -9.36
C HIS A 209 29.29 5.48 -10.60
N GLU A 210 30.52 5.97 -10.80
CA GLU A 210 31.36 5.65 -11.97
C GLU A 210 31.56 4.12 -12.14
N ARG A 211 31.63 3.37 -11.03
CA ARG A 211 31.79 1.92 -11.04
C ARG A 211 30.49 1.16 -11.31
N TYR A 212 29.41 1.50 -10.61
CA TYR A 212 28.20 0.65 -10.58
C TYR A 212 27.06 1.14 -11.48
N TYR A 213 27.00 2.43 -11.81
CA TYR A 213 25.98 3.02 -12.70
C TYR A 213 26.39 2.99 -14.17
N HIS A 214 27.11 1.94 -14.57
CA HIS A 214 27.59 1.73 -15.93
C HIS A 214 26.67 0.77 -16.69
N PRO A 215 26.41 0.95 -18.01
CA PRO A 215 25.59 0.04 -18.80
C PRO A 215 25.95 -1.45 -18.69
N SER A 216 27.24 -1.80 -18.60
CA SER A 216 27.71 -3.19 -18.39
C SER A 216 27.22 -3.82 -17.09
N ASN A 217 26.69 -3.03 -16.15
CA ASN A 217 26.09 -3.48 -14.90
C ASN A 217 24.55 -3.35 -14.88
N ALA A 218 23.95 -2.79 -15.93
CA ALA A 218 22.54 -2.45 -15.99
C ALA A 218 21.69 -3.65 -16.43
N LEU A 219 20.57 -3.84 -15.72
CA LEU A 219 19.49 -4.75 -16.07
C LEU A 219 18.25 -3.90 -16.39
N ILE A 220 17.81 -3.93 -17.64
CA ILE A 220 16.79 -3.03 -18.18
C ILE A 220 15.51 -3.82 -18.45
N TYR A 221 14.37 -3.36 -17.93
CA TYR A 221 13.11 -4.07 -18.01
C TYR A 221 12.04 -3.23 -18.68
N PHE A 222 11.24 -3.87 -19.54
CA PHE A 222 10.04 -3.30 -20.12
C PHE A 222 8.86 -4.29 -20.04
N TYR A 223 7.66 -3.74 -19.84
CA TYR A 223 6.40 -4.48 -19.81
C TYR A 223 5.28 -3.62 -20.38
N GLY A 224 4.36 -4.24 -21.15
CA GLY A 224 3.10 -3.63 -21.58
C GLY A 224 2.88 -3.67 -23.09
N ASP A 225 1.96 -2.81 -23.53
CA ASP A 225 1.41 -2.72 -24.90
C ASP A 225 2.11 -1.73 -25.85
N ASP A 226 3.23 -1.13 -25.44
CA ASP A 226 4.01 -0.25 -26.31
C ASP A 226 4.85 -1.02 -27.36
N PRO A 227 5.18 -0.40 -28.51
CA PRO A 227 5.96 -1.06 -29.57
C PRO A 227 7.34 -1.54 -29.09
N PRO A 228 7.65 -2.86 -29.18
CA PRO A 228 8.90 -3.38 -28.63
C PRO A 228 10.19 -2.84 -29.26
N GLU A 229 10.17 -2.49 -30.56
CA GLU A 229 11.34 -1.93 -31.25
C GLU A 229 11.71 -0.54 -30.73
N GLU A 230 10.71 0.26 -30.34
CA GLU A 230 10.92 1.61 -29.80
C GLU A 230 11.65 1.57 -28.45
N ARG A 231 11.40 0.53 -27.65
CA ARG A 231 12.13 0.27 -26.39
C ARG A 231 13.63 0.17 -26.62
N LEU A 232 14.03 -0.61 -27.64
CA LEU A 232 15.43 -0.81 -28.00
C LEU A 232 16.06 0.48 -28.51
N ARG A 233 15.34 1.21 -29.37
CA ARG A 233 15.79 2.50 -29.93
C ARG A 233 16.06 3.53 -28.84
N ILE A 234 15.12 3.72 -27.90
CA ILE A 234 15.25 4.69 -26.80
C ILE A 234 16.46 4.36 -25.92
N VAL A 235 16.65 3.09 -25.58
CA VAL A 235 17.75 2.68 -24.70
C VAL A 235 19.11 2.82 -25.42
N ASP A 236 19.21 2.41 -26.69
CA ASP A 236 20.44 2.51 -27.48
C ASP A 236 20.98 3.95 -27.57
N GLU A 237 20.10 4.96 -27.60
CA GLU A 237 20.51 6.38 -27.57
C GLU A 237 21.40 6.74 -26.38
N TYR A 238 21.24 6.05 -25.26
CA TYR A 238 22.07 6.22 -24.07
C TYR A 238 23.26 5.27 -24.05
N LEU A 239 23.09 4.01 -24.49
CA LEU A 239 24.11 2.98 -24.29
C LEU A 239 25.24 3.04 -25.34
N LYS A 240 24.98 3.55 -26.54
CA LYS A 240 25.93 3.55 -27.67
C LYS A 240 27.24 4.30 -27.38
N ASP A 241 27.19 5.29 -26.48
CA ASP A 241 28.34 6.16 -26.15
C ASP A 241 29.27 5.55 -25.08
N PHE A 242 28.91 4.40 -24.50
CA PHE A 242 29.73 3.72 -23.49
C PHE A 242 30.56 2.58 -24.08
N ASP A 243 31.74 2.33 -23.49
CA ASP A 243 32.58 1.17 -23.76
C ASP A 243 32.47 0.16 -22.61
N PRO A 244 32.62 -1.15 -22.86
CA PRO A 244 32.36 -2.16 -21.84
C PRO A 244 33.38 -2.11 -20.67
N ILE A 245 32.90 -2.32 -19.45
CA ILE A 245 33.74 -2.46 -18.24
C ILE A 245 33.40 -3.75 -17.47
N GLN A 246 34.25 -4.12 -16.52
CA GLN A 246 33.99 -5.17 -15.53
C GLN A 246 33.81 -4.54 -14.14
N PRO A 247 32.57 -4.30 -13.67
CA PRO A 247 32.32 -3.58 -12.41
C PRO A 247 32.61 -4.42 -11.16
N HIS A 248 32.80 -5.74 -11.29
CA HIS A 248 32.95 -6.69 -10.18
C HIS A 248 31.87 -6.52 -9.11
N SER A 249 30.61 -6.51 -9.53
CA SER A 249 29.42 -6.22 -8.71
C SER A 249 28.65 -7.47 -8.24
N GLY A 250 29.20 -8.67 -8.46
CA GLY A 250 28.58 -9.91 -8.00
C GLY A 250 28.71 -10.09 -6.49
N VAL A 251 27.60 -10.40 -5.81
CA VAL A 251 27.59 -10.72 -4.38
C VAL A 251 27.95 -12.19 -4.20
N PRO A 252 28.97 -12.56 -3.40
CA PRO A 252 29.32 -13.97 -3.15
C PRO A 252 28.30 -14.68 -2.22
N LEU A 253 28.41 -16.00 -2.09
CA LEU A 253 27.66 -16.74 -1.08
C LEU A 253 28.25 -16.54 0.32
N GLN A 254 27.38 -16.55 1.32
CA GLN A 254 27.76 -16.52 2.72
C GLN A 254 28.32 -17.89 3.14
N PRO A 255 29.56 -17.95 3.69
CA PRO A 255 30.11 -19.17 4.25
C PRO A 255 29.23 -19.73 5.38
N PRO A 256 29.03 -21.07 5.46
CA PRO A 256 28.17 -21.67 6.46
C PRO A 256 28.78 -21.57 7.87
N PHE A 257 27.95 -21.41 8.90
CA PHE A 257 28.38 -21.52 10.29
C PHE A 257 28.61 -22.98 10.70
N GLU A 258 29.56 -23.21 11.60
CA GLU A 258 29.81 -24.53 12.19
C GLU A 258 28.81 -24.87 13.32
N ALA A 259 28.22 -23.86 13.96
CA ALA A 259 27.25 -24.01 15.04
C ALA A 259 26.31 -22.80 15.14
N PRO A 260 25.09 -22.97 15.69
CA PRO A 260 24.17 -21.87 15.95
C PRO A 260 24.78 -20.77 16.82
N ARG A 261 24.38 -19.52 16.57
CA ARG A 261 24.89 -18.33 17.29
C ARG A 261 23.76 -17.62 18.03
N ARG A 262 24.09 -16.92 19.12
CA ARG A 262 23.17 -16.03 19.83
C ARG A 262 23.69 -14.61 19.76
N VAL A 263 22.81 -13.68 19.38
CA VAL A 263 23.13 -12.26 19.21
C VAL A 263 22.21 -11.45 20.10
N GLU A 264 22.78 -10.51 20.86
CA GLU A 264 22.00 -9.54 21.63
C GLU A 264 22.26 -8.14 21.08
N LYS A 265 21.17 -7.40 20.87
CA LYS A 265 21.18 -6.00 20.44
C LYS A 265 20.22 -5.19 21.29
N PHE A 266 20.31 -3.88 21.20
CA PHE A 266 19.49 -2.95 21.96
C PHE A 266 18.72 -2.03 21.03
N PHE A 267 17.54 -1.59 21.47
CA PHE A 267 16.78 -0.52 20.83
C PHE A 267 16.39 0.51 21.88
N SER A 268 16.18 1.76 21.46
CA SER A 268 15.81 2.81 22.40
C SER A 268 14.34 2.65 22.80
N SER A 269 14.09 2.58 24.11
CA SER A 269 12.73 2.51 24.68
C SER A 269 12.39 3.75 25.52
N GLY A 270 13.20 4.80 25.46
CA GLY A 270 13.05 6.02 26.26
C GLY A 270 12.98 7.26 25.36
N GLY A 271 11.79 7.86 25.23
CA GLY A 271 11.56 9.09 24.46
C GLY A 271 10.10 9.21 23.99
N ASN A 272 9.62 10.44 23.76
CA ASN A 272 8.25 10.82 23.33
C ASN A 272 7.87 10.33 21.91
N GLY A 273 8.13 9.06 21.58
CA GLY A 273 7.70 8.41 20.35
C GLY A 273 6.28 7.85 20.48
N ALA A 274 5.59 7.75 19.35
CA ALA A 274 4.18 7.38 19.23
C ALA A 274 3.82 5.94 19.66
N ASP A 275 4.79 5.13 20.08
CA ASP A 275 4.61 3.74 20.53
C ASP A 275 4.73 3.57 22.05
N ALA A 276 4.73 4.67 22.81
CA ALA A 276 4.58 4.62 24.26
C ALA A 276 3.11 4.34 24.62
N ASP A 277 2.61 3.13 24.31
CA ASP A 277 1.44 2.58 24.97
C ASP A 277 1.81 2.31 26.45
N THR A 278 1.79 3.36 27.27
CA THR A 278 2.14 3.32 28.69
C THR A 278 1.07 2.63 29.54
N SER A 279 0.18 1.83 28.94
CA SER A 279 -0.87 1.14 29.67
C SER A 279 -0.43 -0.19 30.30
N SER A 280 0.77 -0.72 30.04
CA SER A 280 1.27 -1.92 30.74
C SER A 280 2.80 -2.09 30.83
N GLY A 281 3.38 -1.73 31.98
CA GLY A 281 4.63 -2.34 32.48
C GLY A 281 5.97 -1.84 31.91
N SER A 282 7.05 -2.51 32.35
CA SER A 282 8.43 -2.29 31.91
C SER A 282 8.58 -2.48 30.39
N PRO A 283 9.50 -1.76 29.72
CA PRO A 283 9.65 -1.88 28.28
C PRO A 283 9.96 -3.35 27.89
N LYS A 284 9.30 -3.83 26.85
CA LYS A 284 9.33 -5.23 26.41
C LYS A 284 10.37 -5.46 25.32
N GLY A 285 10.93 -6.67 25.26
CA GLY A 285 11.90 -7.08 24.24
C GLY A 285 11.27 -7.75 23.03
N MET A 286 12.12 -8.12 22.08
CA MET A 286 11.77 -8.92 20.90
C MET A 286 12.80 -10.02 20.71
N VAL A 287 12.37 -11.19 20.23
CA VAL A 287 13.28 -12.30 19.91
C VAL A 287 12.90 -12.92 18.58
N THR A 288 13.90 -13.21 17.75
CA THR A 288 13.74 -13.97 16.50
C THR A 288 14.75 -15.11 16.44
N VAL A 289 14.34 -16.23 15.87
CA VAL A 289 15.22 -17.31 15.44
C VAL A 289 15.27 -17.29 13.91
N ASN A 290 16.47 -17.24 13.36
CA ASN A 290 16.72 -16.99 11.95
C ASN A 290 17.57 -18.12 11.35
N TRP A 291 17.28 -18.53 10.12
CA TRP A 291 18.01 -19.57 9.40
C TRP A 291 18.41 -19.10 8.02
N LEU A 292 19.68 -19.28 7.66
CA LEU A 292 20.13 -19.13 6.28
C LEU A 292 19.65 -20.32 5.45
N LEU A 293 19.07 -20.05 4.29
CA LEU A 293 18.52 -21.04 3.38
C LEU A 293 19.27 -21.00 2.01
N PRO A 294 18.99 -21.94 1.09
CA PRO A 294 19.66 -21.98 -0.22
C PRO A 294 19.43 -20.74 -1.11
N GLU A 295 20.13 -20.71 -2.24
CA GLU A 295 20.02 -19.65 -3.25
C GLU A 295 18.60 -19.49 -3.83
N THR A 296 18.25 -18.26 -4.18
CA THR A 296 16.94 -17.86 -4.75
C THR A 296 16.77 -18.20 -6.23
N THR A 297 17.85 -18.51 -6.94
CA THR A 297 17.87 -18.75 -8.40
C THR A 297 17.14 -20.02 -8.84
N HIS A 298 16.86 -20.95 -7.91
CA HIS A 298 16.14 -22.19 -8.18
C HIS A 298 14.64 -22.04 -7.88
N ALA A 299 13.84 -21.90 -8.93
CA ALA A 299 12.40 -21.61 -8.82
C ALA A 299 11.63 -22.67 -8.00
N GLU A 300 11.89 -23.95 -8.22
CA GLU A 300 11.25 -25.06 -7.47
C GLU A 300 11.54 -24.95 -5.97
N HIS A 301 12.81 -24.75 -5.58
CA HIS A 301 13.18 -24.58 -4.18
C HIS A 301 12.49 -23.36 -3.56
N LYS A 302 12.50 -22.21 -4.25
CA LYS A 302 11.84 -20.99 -3.78
C LYS A 302 10.34 -21.22 -3.56
N LEU A 303 9.65 -21.88 -4.48
CA LEU A 303 8.24 -22.24 -4.34
C LEU A 303 7.99 -23.23 -3.19
N SER A 304 8.86 -24.23 -3.01
CA SER A 304 8.76 -25.15 -1.86
C SER A 304 8.90 -24.43 -0.52
N PHE A 305 9.81 -23.46 -0.40
CA PHE A 305 9.94 -22.65 0.82
C PHE A 305 8.77 -21.68 1.02
N LEU A 306 8.23 -21.09 -0.04
CA LEU A 306 7.01 -20.25 0.05
C LEU A 306 5.82 -21.06 0.59
N LEU A 307 5.65 -22.30 0.11
CA LEU A 307 4.65 -23.23 0.63
C LEU A 307 4.92 -23.57 2.10
N LEU A 308 6.17 -23.94 2.44
CA LEU A 308 6.54 -24.30 3.81
C LEU A 308 6.34 -23.13 4.79
N GLN A 309 6.71 -21.91 4.41
CA GLN A 309 6.47 -20.72 5.22
C GLN A 309 4.97 -20.51 5.45
N HIS A 310 4.15 -20.69 4.41
CA HIS A 310 2.70 -20.55 4.55
C HIS A 310 2.11 -21.62 5.47
N ILE A 311 2.61 -22.86 5.37
CA ILE A 311 2.26 -23.97 6.27
C ILE A 311 2.62 -23.62 7.72
N LEU A 312 3.85 -23.16 7.99
CA LEU A 312 4.36 -22.96 9.35
C LEU A 312 3.77 -21.73 10.07
N VAL A 313 3.59 -20.62 9.37
CA VAL A 313 3.17 -19.33 10.00
C VAL A 313 2.08 -18.56 9.23
N GLY A 314 1.75 -18.95 8.00
CA GLY A 314 0.91 -18.15 7.10
C GLY A 314 -0.59 -18.14 7.43
N MET A 315 -1.10 -19.19 8.08
CA MET A 315 -2.52 -19.34 8.43
C MET A 315 -2.72 -19.24 9.95
N PRO A 316 -3.90 -18.81 10.44
CA PRO A 316 -4.19 -18.82 11.88
C PRO A 316 -4.02 -20.20 12.54
N GLY A 317 -4.33 -21.27 11.79
CA GLY A 317 -4.13 -22.66 12.22
C GLY A 317 -2.72 -23.23 11.99
N SER A 318 -1.80 -22.44 11.43
CA SER A 318 -0.43 -22.88 11.20
C SER A 318 0.28 -23.19 12.52
N PRO A 319 1.02 -24.32 12.63
CA PRO A 319 1.48 -24.84 13.91
C PRO A 319 2.42 -23.90 14.66
N LEU A 320 3.36 -23.24 13.95
CA LEU A 320 4.31 -22.34 14.59
C LEU A 320 3.64 -21.05 15.04
N ARG A 321 2.81 -20.43 14.18
CA ARG A 321 2.03 -19.24 14.54
C ARG A 321 1.13 -19.50 15.75
N LYS A 322 0.36 -20.60 15.71
CA LYS A 322 -0.55 -20.97 16.79
C LYS A 322 0.20 -21.18 18.11
N ALA A 323 1.27 -21.96 18.10
CA ALA A 323 2.05 -22.22 19.31
C ALA A 323 2.66 -20.95 19.91
N LEU A 324 3.23 -20.07 19.08
CA LEU A 324 3.80 -18.80 19.52
C LEU A 324 2.75 -17.89 20.18
N ILE A 325 1.58 -17.72 19.55
CA ILE A 325 0.50 -16.88 20.10
C ILE A 325 -0.13 -17.51 21.35
N ASP A 326 -0.41 -18.82 21.32
CA ASP A 326 -1.01 -19.53 22.46
C ASP A 326 -0.09 -19.56 23.69
N SER A 327 1.23 -19.45 23.50
CA SER A 327 2.22 -19.43 24.60
C SER A 327 2.08 -18.23 25.53
N ARG A 328 1.57 -17.09 25.01
CA ARG A 328 1.51 -15.80 25.70
C ARG A 328 2.86 -15.32 26.23
N PHE A 329 3.97 -15.75 25.62
CA PHE A 329 5.31 -15.26 25.97
C PHE A 329 5.61 -13.86 25.42
N GLY A 330 4.82 -13.40 24.46
CA GLY A 330 4.83 -12.06 23.89
C GLY A 330 3.46 -11.68 23.35
N ASP A 331 3.35 -10.47 22.84
CA ASP A 331 2.09 -9.84 22.43
C ASP A 331 1.72 -10.17 20.98
N ASP A 332 2.72 -10.31 20.10
CA ASP A 332 2.52 -10.60 18.67
C ASP A 332 3.75 -11.28 18.06
N LEU A 333 3.59 -11.82 16.85
CA LEU A 333 4.69 -12.39 16.07
C LEU A 333 5.75 -11.34 15.74
N ALA A 334 7.00 -11.80 15.68
CA ALA A 334 8.14 -11.06 15.19
C ALA A 334 8.92 -11.84 14.13
N GLY A 335 9.77 -11.14 13.39
CA GLY A 335 10.48 -11.69 12.23
C GLY A 335 9.68 -11.53 10.93
N ILE A 336 10.39 -11.51 9.81
CA ILE A 336 9.80 -11.22 8.50
C ILE A 336 9.25 -12.45 7.77
N GLY A 337 9.30 -13.63 8.38
CA GLY A 337 8.98 -14.89 7.70
C GLY A 337 10.09 -15.27 6.72
N LEU A 338 9.71 -15.64 5.49
CA LEU A 338 10.65 -16.02 4.44
C LEU A 338 11.06 -14.81 3.61
N GLU A 339 12.37 -14.60 3.47
CA GLU A 339 12.95 -13.59 2.59
C GLU A 339 13.55 -14.22 1.33
N THR A 340 13.23 -13.63 0.17
CA THR A 340 13.50 -14.24 -1.15
C THR A 340 14.04 -13.32 -2.24
N ASP A 341 14.42 -12.08 -1.89
CA ASP A 341 14.91 -11.06 -2.80
C ASP A 341 16.44 -10.87 -2.73
N LEU A 342 17.11 -11.48 -1.75
CA LEU A 342 18.58 -11.61 -1.65
C LEU A 342 19.12 -12.79 -2.48
N ARG A 343 20.45 -12.92 -2.57
CA ARG A 343 21.09 -14.06 -3.25
C ARG A 343 20.76 -15.42 -2.61
N GLN A 344 20.76 -15.47 -1.27
CA GLN A 344 20.35 -16.64 -0.50
C GLN A 344 19.12 -16.28 0.33
N MET A 345 18.14 -17.18 0.35
CA MET A 345 16.94 -16.99 1.15
C MET A 345 17.29 -17.04 2.65
N TYR A 346 16.43 -16.48 3.48
CA TYR A 346 16.44 -16.81 4.91
C TYR A 346 15.03 -16.85 5.48
N PHE A 347 14.87 -17.53 6.61
CA PHE A 347 13.61 -17.54 7.36
C PHE A 347 13.81 -16.98 8.76
N SER A 348 12.87 -16.15 9.23
CA SER A 348 12.89 -15.48 10.54
C SER A 348 11.52 -15.56 11.20
N ALA A 349 11.48 -16.08 12.43
CA ALA A 349 10.25 -16.14 13.23
C ALA A 349 10.53 -15.97 14.73
N GLY A 350 9.57 -15.38 15.46
CA GLY A 350 9.65 -15.19 16.90
C GLY A 350 8.50 -14.36 17.45
N LEU A 351 8.76 -13.65 18.55
CA LEU A 351 7.74 -12.86 19.26
C LEU A 351 8.28 -11.47 19.63
N LYS A 352 7.40 -10.47 19.58
CA LYS A 352 7.61 -9.13 20.14
C LYS A 352 6.70 -8.92 21.35
N GLY A 353 7.05 -7.94 22.20
CA GLY A 353 6.34 -7.75 23.45
C GLY A 353 6.74 -8.76 24.54
N ILE A 354 7.93 -9.35 24.44
CA ILE A 354 8.36 -10.41 25.38
C ILE A 354 8.99 -9.83 26.65
N ASP A 355 8.82 -10.54 27.77
CA ASP A 355 9.79 -10.41 28.87
C ASP A 355 11.12 -11.00 28.41
N VAL A 356 12.21 -10.25 28.58
CA VAL A 356 13.55 -10.61 28.06
C VAL A 356 14.01 -11.99 28.56
N GLU A 357 13.59 -12.39 29.76
CA GLU A 357 13.87 -13.71 30.36
C GLU A 357 13.19 -14.87 29.60
N ASN A 358 12.06 -14.61 28.94
CA ASN A 358 11.35 -15.62 28.14
C ASN A 358 12.03 -15.90 26.78
N ALA A 359 13.05 -15.13 26.37
CA ALA A 359 13.67 -15.28 25.05
C ALA A 359 14.15 -16.72 24.76
N GLY A 360 14.75 -17.39 25.76
CA GLY A 360 15.17 -18.79 25.61
C GLY A 360 14.00 -19.76 25.49
N ARG A 361 12.87 -19.47 26.16
CA ARG A 361 11.65 -20.29 26.07
C ARG A 361 10.99 -20.16 24.70
N VAL A 362 11.04 -18.97 24.09
CA VAL A 362 10.55 -18.76 22.72
C VAL A 362 11.39 -19.55 21.71
N GLU A 363 12.73 -19.51 21.81
CA GLU A 363 13.60 -20.34 20.96
C GLU A 363 13.27 -21.83 21.11
N SER A 364 13.21 -22.35 22.35
CA SER A 364 12.87 -23.75 22.61
C SER A 364 11.52 -24.12 22.01
N LEU A 365 10.49 -23.29 22.21
CA LEU A 365 9.16 -23.53 21.67
C LEU A 365 9.17 -23.65 20.14
N ILE A 366 9.90 -22.76 19.44
CA ILE A 366 10.02 -22.83 17.98
C ILE A 366 10.63 -24.16 17.54
N LEU A 367 11.75 -24.56 18.17
CA LEU A 367 12.45 -25.81 17.83
C LEU A 367 11.64 -27.06 18.18
N GLU A 368 10.91 -27.03 19.29
CA GLU A 368 10.00 -28.10 19.73
C GLU A 368 8.87 -28.29 18.72
N VAL A 369 8.22 -27.19 18.28
CA VAL A 369 7.14 -27.26 17.29
C VAL A 369 7.65 -27.82 15.97
N LEU A 370 8.81 -27.34 15.48
CA LEU A 370 9.42 -27.87 14.25
C LEU A 370 9.76 -29.36 14.38
N SER A 371 10.33 -29.77 15.51
CA SER A 371 10.64 -31.18 15.80
C SER A 371 9.38 -32.04 15.86
N GLN A 372 8.30 -31.51 16.44
CA GLN A 372 7.02 -32.19 16.48
C GLN A 372 6.44 -32.38 15.08
N GLN A 373 6.50 -31.37 14.21
CA GLN A 373 6.01 -31.51 12.82
C GLN A 373 6.76 -32.63 12.07
N VAL A 374 8.07 -32.76 12.28
CA VAL A 374 8.87 -33.86 11.69
C VAL A 374 8.48 -35.22 12.29
N ALA A 375 8.24 -35.28 13.60
CA ALA A 375 7.94 -36.54 14.29
C ALA A 375 6.51 -37.06 14.05
N THR A 376 5.52 -36.17 13.98
CA THR A 376 4.10 -36.53 13.86
C THR A 376 3.54 -36.36 12.45
N GLY A 377 4.29 -35.70 11.57
CA GLY A 377 3.81 -35.28 10.25
C GLY A 377 2.99 -33.98 10.31
N ILE A 378 2.94 -33.29 9.17
CA ILE A 378 2.12 -32.10 8.94
C ILE A 378 0.73 -32.54 8.49
N ASP A 379 -0.31 -31.86 8.99
CA ASP A 379 -1.68 -32.09 8.54
C ASP A 379 -1.79 -31.91 7.01
N ARG A 380 -2.26 -32.95 6.32
CA ARG A 380 -2.46 -32.96 4.86
C ARG A 380 -3.37 -31.83 4.39
N GLN A 381 -4.37 -31.49 5.19
CA GLN A 381 -5.29 -30.41 4.84
C GLN A 381 -4.59 -29.05 4.88
N LEU A 382 -3.60 -28.88 5.76
CA LEU A 382 -2.79 -27.66 5.83
C LEU A 382 -1.89 -27.53 4.58
N ILE A 383 -1.34 -28.66 4.11
CA ILE A 383 -0.57 -28.71 2.85
C ILE A 383 -1.47 -28.36 1.65
N GLU A 384 -2.65 -28.96 1.56
CA GLU A 384 -3.62 -28.67 0.50
C GLU A 384 -4.06 -27.20 0.51
N ALA A 385 -4.34 -26.64 1.69
CA ALA A 385 -4.69 -25.23 1.85
C ALA A 385 -3.57 -24.29 1.39
N ALA A 386 -2.32 -24.62 1.74
CA ALA A 386 -1.15 -23.85 1.33
C ALA A 386 -0.92 -23.91 -0.18
N LEU A 387 -1.03 -25.10 -0.78
CA LEU A 387 -0.94 -25.29 -2.23
C LEU A 387 -2.00 -24.47 -2.97
N ASN A 388 -3.26 -24.56 -2.54
CA ASN A 388 -4.35 -23.80 -3.13
C ASN A 388 -4.10 -22.29 -3.00
N THR A 389 -3.72 -21.82 -1.81
CA THR A 389 -3.51 -20.39 -1.55
C THR A 389 -2.35 -19.82 -2.35
N ILE A 390 -1.21 -20.51 -2.41
CA ILE A 390 -0.04 -20.04 -3.15
C ILE A 390 -0.28 -20.10 -4.66
N GLU A 391 -0.87 -21.19 -5.17
CA GLU A 391 -1.25 -21.26 -6.58
C GLU A 391 -2.23 -20.15 -6.96
N PHE A 392 -3.26 -19.93 -6.13
CA PHE A 392 -4.23 -18.88 -6.36
C PHE A 392 -3.56 -17.50 -6.42
N ARG A 393 -2.66 -17.20 -5.47
CA ARG A 393 -1.91 -15.93 -5.46
C ARG A 393 -1.03 -15.75 -6.70
N LEU A 394 -0.34 -16.79 -7.15
CA LEU A 394 0.51 -16.75 -8.35
C LEU A 394 -0.30 -16.53 -9.64
N ARG A 395 -1.47 -17.18 -9.75
CA ARG A 395 -2.37 -17.01 -10.90
C ARG A 395 -3.05 -15.64 -10.88
N GLU A 396 -3.51 -15.21 -9.71
CA GLU A 396 -4.22 -13.94 -9.55
C GLU A 396 -3.27 -12.76 -9.79
N GLU A 397 -2.08 -12.82 -9.18
CA GLU A 397 -1.09 -11.75 -9.16
C GLU A 397 -1.75 -10.38 -8.92
N ASN A 398 -2.68 -10.34 -7.94
CA ASN A 398 -3.46 -9.15 -7.64
C ASN A 398 -2.65 -8.18 -6.78
N THR A 399 -2.01 -7.23 -7.45
CA THR A 399 -1.13 -6.22 -6.86
C THR A 399 -1.88 -4.96 -6.39
N GLY A 400 -3.22 -4.96 -6.44
CA GLY A 400 -4.04 -3.80 -6.10
C GLY A 400 -3.70 -2.59 -6.98
N SER A 401 -3.28 -1.48 -6.37
CA SER A 401 -2.86 -0.26 -7.07
C SER A 401 -1.40 -0.29 -7.54
N PHE A 402 -0.60 -1.25 -7.08
CA PHE A 402 0.79 -1.40 -7.52
C PHE A 402 0.79 -1.99 -8.94
N PRO A 403 1.56 -1.46 -9.91
CA PRO A 403 1.53 -1.98 -11.27
C PRO A 403 1.96 -3.45 -11.35
N LYS A 404 1.15 -4.28 -12.02
CA LYS A 404 1.46 -5.71 -12.22
C LYS A 404 2.81 -5.92 -12.89
N GLY A 405 3.11 -5.15 -13.95
CA GLY A 405 4.40 -5.18 -14.64
C GLY A 405 5.60 -4.91 -13.74
N LEU A 406 5.43 -4.10 -12.68
CA LEU A 406 6.49 -3.79 -11.72
C LEU A 406 6.70 -4.93 -10.73
N ALA A 407 5.65 -5.58 -10.25
CA ALA A 407 5.78 -6.79 -9.43
C ALA A 407 6.53 -7.90 -10.20
N LEU A 408 6.25 -8.06 -11.49
CA LEU A 408 6.97 -8.99 -12.35
C LEU A 408 8.44 -8.61 -12.56
N MET A 409 8.76 -7.32 -12.67
CA MET A 409 10.15 -6.83 -12.72
C MET A 409 10.92 -7.24 -11.46
N LEU A 410 10.36 -6.97 -10.28
CA LEU A 410 11.00 -7.31 -9.00
C LEU A 410 11.17 -8.83 -8.88
N LYS A 411 10.18 -9.61 -9.29
CA LYS A 411 10.25 -11.07 -9.36
C LYS A 411 11.37 -11.56 -10.27
N ALA A 412 11.54 -10.95 -11.45
CA ALA A 412 12.63 -11.25 -12.38
C ALA A 412 14.01 -11.03 -11.74
N LEU A 413 14.16 -9.90 -11.04
CA LEU A 413 15.42 -9.50 -10.41
C LEU A 413 15.88 -10.48 -9.32
N THR A 414 14.97 -11.23 -8.69
CA THR A 414 15.35 -12.23 -7.67
C THR A 414 16.27 -13.35 -8.19
N SER A 415 16.24 -13.63 -9.49
CA SER A 415 17.15 -14.59 -10.15
C SER A 415 18.14 -13.88 -11.08
N TRP A 416 17.64 -12.91 -11.85
CA TRP A 416 18.39 -12.22 -12.89
C TRP A 416 19.61 -11.45 -12.37
N LEU A 417 19.48 -10.81 -11.20
CA LEU A 417 20.55 -10.06 -10.55
C LEU A 417 21.78 -10.93 -10.25
N HIS A 418 21.55 -12.23 -10.01
CA HIS A 418 22.57 -13.21 -9.63
C HIS A 418 22.98 -14.12 -10.79
N GLY A 419 22.61 -13.76 -12.03
CA GLY A 419 22.98 -14.49 -13.24
C GLY A 419 22.08 -15.69 -13.56
N GLY A 420 20.96 -15.85 -12.87
CA GLY A 420 19.93 -16.86 -13.20
C GLY A 420 18.98 -16.39 -14.31
N ASP A 421 18.06 -17.27 -14.70
CA ASP A 421 17.05 -16.97 -15.73
C ASP A 421 16.00 -15.99 -15.19
N PRO A 422 15.85 -14.78 -15.79
CA PRO A 422 14.87 -13.78 -15.35
C PRO A 422 13.41 -14.24 -15.42
N VAL A 423 13.10 -15.22 -16.27
CA VAL A 423 11.71 -15.65 -16.51
C VAL A 423 11.31 -16.82 -15.60
N SER A 424 12.28 -17.49 -14.96
CA SER A 424 12.04 -18.72 -14.17
C SER A 424 10.96 -18.62 -13.10
N MET A 425 10.83 -17.48 -12.41
CA MET A 425 9.79 -17.23 -11.41
C MET A 425 8.55 -16.52 -11.99
N ILE A 426 8.66 -15.92 -13.17
CA ILE A 426 7.54 -15.29 -13.88
C ILE A 426 6.67 -16.39 -14.51
N ALA A 427 7.30 -17.34 -15.21
CA ALA A 427 6.68 -18.54 -15.76
C ALA A 427 6.56 -19.63 -14.68
N PHE A 428 5.74 -19.36 -13.66
CA PHE A 428 5.67 -20.16 -12.44
C PHE A 428 4.99 -21.53 -12.60
N GLU A 429 4.20 -21.77 -13.65
CA GLU A 429 3.38 -22.99 -13.75
C GLU A 429 4.23 -24.26 -13.79
N ALA A 430 5.30 -24.28 -14.59
CA ALA A 430 6.17 -25.45 -14.71
C ALA A 430 6.89 -25.77 -13.38
N PRO A 431 7.57 -24.82 -12.72
CA PRO A 431 8.13 -25.03 -11.38
C PRO A 431 7.09 -25.46 -10.35
N LEU A 432 5.90 -24.83 -10.33
CA LEU A 432 4.84 -25.19 -9.38
C LEU A 432 4.36 -26.64 -9.59
N ASN A 433 4.19 -27.06 -10.84
CA ASN A 433 3.80 -28.43 -11.17
C ASN A 433 4.88 -29.45 -10.80
N ALA A 434 6.17 -29.10 -10.91
CA ALA A 434 7.25 -29.93 -10.42
C ALA A 434 7.18 -30.10 -8.90
N VAL A 435 7.00 -29.01 -8.14
CA VAL A 435 6.84 -29.07 -6.68
C VAL A 435 5.61 -29.91 -6.28
N LYS A 436 4.47 -29.75 -6.97
CA LYS A 436 3.27 -30.57 -6.74
C LYS A 436 3.54 -32.07 -6.93
N ARG A 437 4.31 -32.44 -7.96
CA ARG A 437 4.72 -33.85 -8.17
C ARG A 437 5.62 -34.33 -7.04
N SER A 438 6.61 -33.54 -6.62
CA SER A 438 7.48 -33.90 -5.50
C SER A 438 6.70 -34.14 -4.20
N ILE A 439 5.65 -33.33 -3.93
CA ILE A 439 4.77 -33.51 -2.77
C ILE A 439 3.91 -34.78 -2.91
N ALA A 440 3.44 -35.09 -4.12
CA ALA A 440 2.64 -36.29 -4.37
C ALA A 440 3.47 -37.58 -4.25
N ASP A 441 4.71 -37.54 -4.75
CA ASP A 441 5.64 -38.69 -4.77
C ASP A 441 6.31 -38.92 -3.40
N ASN A 442 6.48 -37.86 -2.59
CA ASN A 442 7.04 -37.95 -1.25
C ASN A 442 6.05 -37.42 -0.18
N PRO A 443 5.38 -38.31 0.58
CA PRO A 443 4.47 -37.88 1.64
C PRO A 443 5.16 -37.06 2.74
N ASN A 444 6.46 -37.23 2.98
CA ASN A 444 7.23 -36.55 4.03
C ASN A 444 8.04 -35.35 3.49
N PHE A 445 7.68 -34.83 2.31
CA PHE A 445 8.44 -33.80 1.61
C PHE A 445 8.76 -32.58 2.49
N PHE A 446 7.76 -32.04 3.20
CA PHE A 446 7.95 -30.85 4.04
C PHE A 446 8.64 -31.16 5.37
N GLU A 447 8.40 -32.35 5.94
CA GLU A 447 9.06 -32.85 7.13
C GLU A 447 10.57 -33.00 6.90
N GLU A 448 10.97 -33.57 5.75
CA GLU A 448 12.37 -33.65 5.33
C GLU A 448 12.99 -32.27 5.11
N MET A 449 12.22 -31.31 4.58
CA MET A 449 12.68 -29.92 4.46
C MET A 449 12.90 -29.27 5.83
N ILE A 450 11.98 -29.45 6.78
CA ILE A 450 12.11 -28.93 8.15
C ILE A 450 13.35 -29.52 8.83
N ASP A 451 13.49 -30.85 8.76
CA ASP A 451 14.64 -31.55 9.34
C ASP A 451 15.97 -31.05 8.75
N ARG A 452 16.06 -30.95 7.42
CA ARG A 452 17.30 -30.56 6.72
C ARG A 452 17.65 -29.09 6.89
N TYR A 453 16.69 -28.19 6.64
CA TYR A 453 16.96 -26.75 6.49
C TYR A 453 16.77 -25.95 7.79
N PHE A 454 16.13 -26.54 8.81
CA PHE A 454 15.89 -25.87 10.09
C PHE A 454 16.54 -26.61 11.27
N LEU A 455 16.21 -27.89 11.48
CA LEU A 455 16.66 -28.62 12.68
C LEU A 455 18.15 -28.99 12.60
N LYS A 456 18.61 -29.51 11.45
CA LYS A 456 20.01 -29.90 11.20
C LYS A 456 20.87 -28.78 10.63
N ASN A 457 20.31 -27.60 10.39
CA ASN A 457 21.03 -26.48 9.83
C ASN A 457 21.78 -25.71 10.93
N PRO A 458 23.13 -25.76 10.98
CA PRO A 458 23.91 -25.05 11.98
C PRO A 458 23.96 -23.54 11.72
N HIS A 459 23.60 -23.07 10.52
CA HIS A 459 23.56 -21.65 10.16
C HIS A 459 22.28 -20.99 10.67
N ARG A 460 22.14 -21.01 12.00
CA ARG A 460 21.01 -20.45 12.74
C ARG A 460 21.50 -19.38 13.70
N THR A 461 20.75 -18.28 13.80
CA THR A 461 20.94 -17.28 14.85
C THR A 461 19.71 -17.11 15.71
N THR A 462 19.89 -16.90 17.01
CA THR A 462 18.85 -16.36 17.89
C THR A 462 19.20 -14.92 18.21
N LEU A 463 18.40 -13.97 17.70
CA LEU A 463 18.57 -12.54 17.96
C LEU A 463 17.60 -12.10 19.06
N LEU A 464 18.13 -11.51 20.12
CA LEU A 464 17.37 -10.87 21.18
C LEU A 464 17.59 -9.35 21.12
N LEU A 465 16.53 -8.61 20.84
CA LEU A 465 16.50 -7.16 20.81
C LEU A 465 15.92 -6.63 22.13
N LYS A 466 16.78 -6.09 22.98
CA LYS A 466 16.45 -5.63 24.34
C LYS A 466 16.13 -4.13 24.36
N PRO A 467 15.11 -3.70 25.11
CA PRO A 467 14.88 -2.29 25.32
C PRO A 467 15.98 -1.71 26.22
N ASP A 468 16.51 -0.58 25.82
CA ASP A 468 17.41 0.24 26.64
C ASP A 468 16.86 1.69 26.70
N PRO A 469 16.32 2.12 27.85
CA PRO A 469 15.75 3.45 28.00
C PRO A 469 16.81 4.57 27.98
N GLN A 470 18.11 4.24 28.14
CA GLN A 470 19.20 5.21 28.11
C GLN A 470 19.89 5.28 26.74
N LEU A 471 19.63 4.33 25.82
CA LEU A 471 20.32 4.24 24.54
C LEU A 471 20.21 5.53 23.72
N GLY A 472 19.01 6.11 23.61
CA GLY A 472 18.80 7.33 22.82
C GLY A 472 19.54 8.55 23.38
N GLU A 473 19.66 8.67 24.71
CA GLU A 473 20.48 9.72 25.33
C GLU A 473 21.98 9.45 25.12
N LYS A 474 22.40 8.19 25.29
CA LYS A 474 23.77 7.78 25.07
C LYS A 474 24.23 8.08 23.64
N GLU A 475 23.41 7.76 22.65
CA GLU A 475 23.72 8.03 21.23
C GLU A 475 23.76 9.52 20.91
N ARG A 476 22.84 10.33 21.45
CA ARG A 476 22.89 11.80 21.33
C ARG A 476 24.15 12.39 21.98
N LYS A 477 24.56 11.85 23.12
CA LYS A 477 25.78 12.26 23.81
C LYS A 477 27.03 11.89 23.00
N GLU A 478 27.13 10.66 22.49
CA GLU A 478 28.23 10.21 21.63
C GLU A 478 28.34 11.06 20.34
N GLU A 479 27.20 11.41 19.72
CA GLU A 479 27.16 12.31 18.56
C GLU A 479 27.68 13.71 18.90
N ARG A 480 27.23 14.28 20.03
CA ARG A 480 27.70 15.59 20.50
C ARG A 480 29.20 15.58 20.81
N GLU A 481 29.69 14.58 21.54
CA GLU A 481 31.12 14.45 21.85
C GLU A 481 31.97 14.35 20.58
N ARG A 482 31.50 13.64 19.55
CA ARG A 482 32.17 13.56 18.24
C ARG A 482 32.21 14.92 17.53
N LEU A 483 31.11 15.67 17.55
CA LEU A 483 31.01 17.00 16.95
C LEU A 483 31.87 18.02 17.71
N ASP A 484 31.91 17.96 19.05
CA ASP A 484 32.74 18.81 19.89
C ASP A 484 34.24 18.54 19.66
N ALA A 485 34.62 17.26 19.57
CA ALA A 485 35.98 16.85 19.22
C ALA A 485 36.38 17.33 17.82
N LEU A 486 35.49 17.19 16.84
CA LEU A 486 35.70 17.71 15.49
C LEU A 486 35.88 19.24 15.50
N ARG A 487 34.99 19.96 16.18
CA ARG A 487 35.07 21.43 16.32
C ARG A 487 36.41 21.87 16.90
N ALA A 488 36.93 21.15 17.90
CA ALA A 488 38.23 21.47 18.51
C ALA A 488 39.43 21.33 17.54
N THR A 489 39.28 20.58 16.45
CA THR A 489 40.31 20.47 15.40
C THR A 489 40.22 21.57 14.33
N LEU A 490 39.12 22.31 14.26
CA LEU A 490 38.90 23.35 13.25
C LEU A 490 39.50 24.68 13.70
N ASN A 491 40.30 25.29 12.83
CA ASN A 491 40.77 26.66 13.03
C ASN A 491 39.67 27.68 12.66
N PRO A 492 39.82 28.98 12.99
CA PRO A 492 38.80 29.99 12.69
C PRO A 492 38.42 30.06 11.21
N GLN A 493 39.39 29.89 10.31
CA GLN A 493 39.14 29.90 8.86
C GLN A 493 38.28 28.73 8.40
N ALA A 494 38.49 27.53 8.97
CA ALA A 494 37.71 26.34 8.67
C ALA A 494 36.28 26.45 9.23
N LEU A 495 36.09 27.03 10.43
CA LEU A 495 34.76 27.31 10.97
C LEU A 495 33.99 28.30 10.08
N GLU A 496 34.64 29.37 9.64
CA GLU A 496 34.05 30.30 8.68
C GLU A 496 33.70 29.63 7.34
N GLU A 497 34.47 28.64 6.91
CA GLU A 497 34.16 27.86 5.71
C GLU A 497 32.89 27.01 5.87
N VAL A 498 32.70 26.36 7.02
CA VAL A 498 31.45 25.63 7.32
C VAL A 498 30.25 26.58 7.35
N VAL A 499 30.39 27.78 7.94
CA VAL A 499 29.33 28.81 7.93
C VAL A 499 29.01 29.26 6.51
N ARG A 500 30.03 29.53 5.69
CA ARG A 500 29.83 29.90 4.28
C ARG A 500 29.15 28.78 3.50
N ASN A 501 29.54 27.52 3.73
CA ASN A 501 28.93 26.38 3.06
C ASN A 501 27.46 26.19 3.46
N THR A 502 27.15 26.31 4.75
CA THR A 502 25.78 26.28 5.29
C THR A 502 24.90 27.32 4.59
N ARG A 503 25.38 28.56 4.53
CA ARG A 503 24.66 29.64 3.84
C ARG A 503 24.49 29.35 2.35
N ARG A 504 25.54 28.87 1.68
CA ARG A 504 25.49 28.51 0.25
C ARG A 504 24.45 27.43 -0.03
N LEU A 505 24.42 26.36 0.77
CA LEU A 505 23.45 25.28 0.60
C LEU A 505 22.01 25.79 0.81
N ARG A 506 21.78 26.61 1.84
CA ARG A 506 20.47 27.24 2.07
C ARG A 506 20.03 28.12 0.90
N GLU A 507 20.91 29.02 0.43
CA GLU A 507 20.63 29.88 -0.73
C GLU A 507 20.34 29.05 -1.99
N MET A 508 21.09 27.96 -2.20
CA MET A 508 20.85 27.03 -3.32
C MET A 508 19.50 26.30 -3.18
N GLN A 509 19.04 25.96 -1.98
CA GLN A 509 17.77 25.28 -1.76
C GLN A 509 16.57 26.23 -1.93
N GLU A 510 16.69 27.45 -1.39
CA GLU A 510 15.61 28.44 -1.38
C GLU A 510 15.42 29.14 -2.73
N ALA A 511 16.47 29.22 -3.55
CA ALA A 511 16.35 29.80 -4.88
C ALA A 511 15.35 29.01 -5.75
N PRO A 512 14.46 29.65 -6.52
CA PRO A 512 13.66 28.93 -7.52
C PRO A 512 14.55 28.44 -8.67
N ASP A 513 14.16 27.34 -9.33
CA ASP A 513 14.75 26.96 -10.61
C ASP A 513 14.39 28.00 -11.68
N PRO A 514 15.32 28.35 -12.59
CA PRO A 514 15.03 29.30 -13.66
C PRO A 514 13.96 28.71 -14.62
N PRO A 515 13.02 29.54 -15.13
CA PRO A 515 11.94 29.09 -16.02
C PRO A 515 12.42 28.27 -17.23
N GLU A 516 13.58 28.59 -17.76
CA GLU A 516 14.22 27.99 -18.92
C GLU A 516 14.71 26.57 -18.60
N ALA A 517 15.21 26.34 -17.38
CA ALA A 517 15.55 24.99 -16.92
C ALA A 517 14.27 24.18 -16.66
N LEU A 518 13.25 24.77 -16.03
CA LEU A 518 11.96 24.11 -15.83
C LEU A 518 11.31 23.70 -17.17
N ALA A 519 11.47 24.50 -18.22
CA ALA A 519 10.98 24.21 -19.56
C ALA A 519 11.68 23.02 -20.24
N THR A 520 12.84 22.57 -19.75
CA THR A 520 13.51 21.37 -20.26
C THR A 520 12.80 20.07 -19.84
N ILE A 521 12.05 20.10 -18.74
CA ILE A 521 11.32 18.93 -18.27
C ILE A 521 10.19 18.62 -19.25
N PRO A 522 10.13 17.40 -19.81
CA PRO A 522 9.07 17.04 -20.72
C PRO A 522 7.73 17.06 -19.97
N SER A 523 6.72 17.66 -20.58
CA SER A 523 5.37 17.66 -20.03
C SER A 523 4.36 17.38 -21.13
N LEU A 524 3.26 16.72 -20.77
CA LEU A 524 2.22 16.36 -21.72
C LEU A 524 1.47 17.60 -22.20
N LYS A 525 1.15 17.64 -23.49
CA LYS A 525 0.16 18.58 -24.03
C LYS A 525 -1.24 18.03 -23.81
N LEU A 526 -2.25 18.89 -23.86
CA LEU A 526 -3.65 18.44 -23.84
C LEU A 526 -3.99 17.53 -25.02
N SER A 527 -3.28 17.68 -26.15
CA SER A 527 -3.39 16.78 -27.32
C SER A 527 -2.90 15.36 -27.05
N ASP A 528 -2.07 15.17 -26.04
CA ASP A 528 -1.50 13.86 -25.69
C ASP A 528 -2.44 13.08 -24.76
N LEU A 529 -3.52 13.72 -24.28
CA LEU A 529 -4.53 13.11 -23.43
C LEU A 529 -5.64 12.50 -24.29
N ASP A 530 -6.04 11.27 -23.95
CA ASP A 530 -7.19 10.63 -24.59
C ASP A 530 -8.44 11.49 -24.34
N ARG A 531 -9.17 11.81 -25.41
CA ARG A 531 -10.41 12.60 -25.31
C ARG A 531 -11.62 11.77 -24.87
N THR A 532 -11.52 10.45 -24.96
CA THR A 532 -12.60 9.52 -24.64
C THR A 532 -12.24 8.70 -23.41
N ASN A 533 -13.22 8.49 -22.52
CA ASN A 533 -13.02 7.58 -21.41
C ASN A 533 -12.86 6.13 -21.89
N ARG A 534 -12.05 5.36 -21.16
CA ARG A 534 -12.01 3.90 -21.29
C ARG A 534 -13.32 3.32 -20.75
N LEU A 535 -13.94 2.47 -21.56
CA LEU A 535 -15.16 1.76 -21.21
C LEU A 535 -14.80 0.44 -20.53
N ILE A 536 -15.65 0.02 -19.60
CA ILE A 536 -15.57 -1.31 -19.00
C ILE A 536 -16.73 -2.12 -19.59
N PRO A 537 -16.47 -3.27 -20.23
CA PRO A 537 -17.53 -4.07 -20.84
C PRO A 537 -18.51 -4.53 -19.76
N ILE A 538 -19.80 -4.34 -20.00
CA ILE A 538 -20.87 -4.77 -19.09
C ILE A 538 -22.03 -5.33 -19.90
N HIS A 539 -22.36 -6.59 -19.65
CA HIS A 539 -23.52 -7.27 -20.18
C HIS A 539 -24.54 -7.44 -19.05
N GLN A 540 -25.74 -6.91 -19.27
CA GLN A 540 -26.82 -6.94 -18.29
C GLN A 540 -27.80 -8.04 -18.68
N GLU A 541 -28.13 -8.93 -17.75
CA GLU A 541 -29.11 -9.98 -17.96
C GLU A 541 -30.03 -10.13 -16.74
N MET A 542 -31.31 -10.36 -16.97
CA MET A 542 -32.25 -10.76 -15.92
C MET A 542 -32.44 -12.26 -15.96
N ARG A 543 -32.11 -12.96 -14.87
CA ARG A 543 -32.23 -14.42 -14.78
C ARG A 543 -32.85 -14.84 -13.46
N ASN A 544 -33.89 -15.65 -13.51
CA ASN A 544 -34.59 -16.16 -12.31
C ASN A 544 -35.05 -15.06 -11.33
N GLY A 545 -35.31 -13.85 -11.83
CA GLY A 545 -35.68 -12.67 -11.04
C GLY A 545 -34.52 -11.88 -10.46
N THR A 546 -33.27 -12.27 -10.77
CA THR A 546 -32.03 -11.63 -10.29
C THR A 546 -31.34 -10.91 -11.45
N GLN A 547 -30.87 -9.69 -11.18
CA GLN A 547 -30.02 -8.95 -12.12
C GLN A 547 -28.61 -9.53 -12.10
N ILE A 548 -28.09 -9.91 -13.26
CA ILE A 548 -26.71 -10.33 -13.47
C ILE A 548 -25.99 -9.24 -14.27
N LEU A 549 -24.81 -8.86 -13.81
CA LEU A 549 -23.86 -8.01 -14.52
C LEU A 549 -22.64 -8.87 -14.84
N PHE A 550 -22.34 -9.02 -16.14
CA PHE A 550 -21.21 -9.80 -16.61
C PHE A 550 -20.18 -8.89 -17.30
N HIS A 551 -18.91 -9.04 -16.91
CA HIS A 551 -17.78 -8.28 -17.42
C HIS A 551 -16.79 -9.21 -18.11
N ASP A 552 -16.77 -9.18 -19.45
CA ASP A 552 -15.81 -9.93 -20.27
C ASP A 552 -14.41 -9.30 -20.16
N LEU A 553 -13.65 -9.78 -19.18
CA LEU A 553 -12.29 -9.34 -18.92
C LEU A 553 -11.39 -10.57 -18.73
N PHE A 554 -10.14 -10.48 -19.20
CA PHE A 554 -9.16 -11.53 -18.94
C PHE A 554 -8.83 -11.58 -17.44
N THR A 555 -9.16 -12.69 -16.77
CA THR A 555 -8.95 -12.89 -15.33
C THR A 555 -8.00 -14.04 -15.01
N ASN A 556 -7.26 -14.53 -16.00
CA ASN A 556 -6.30 -15.63 -15.85
C ASN A 556 -6.90 -16.91 -15.20
N GLY A 557 -8.13 -17.26 -15.58
CA GLY A 557 -8.80 -18.46 -15.08
C GLY A 557 -9.38 -18.33 -13.68
N ILE A 558 -9.57 -17.10 -13.19
CA ILE A 558 -10.21 -16.80 -11.90
C ILE A 558 -11.60 -16.22 -12.15
N ALA A 559 -12.60 -16.78 -11.48
CA ALA A 559 -13.94 -16.21 -11.45
C ALA A 559 -14.07 -15.29 -10.24
N TYR A 560 -14.40 -14.02 -10.48
CA TYR A 560 -14.80 -13.08 -9.43
C TYR A 560 -16.32 -12.97 -9.42
N LEU A 561 -16.91 -13.22 -8.25
CA LEU A 561 -18.35 -13.28 -8.04
C LEU A 561 -18.73 -12.40 -6.85
N ASP A 562 -19.45 -11.31 -7.10
CA ASP A 562 -20.03 -10.50 -6.02
C ASP A 562 -21.55 -10.75 -5.97
N VAL A 563 -22.04 -11.16 -4.80
CA VAL A 563 -23.46 -11.37 -4.54
C VAL A 563 -23.95 -10.22 -3.64
N GLY A 564 -24.76 -9.33 -4.20
CA GLY A 564 -25.25 -8.11 -3.56
C GLY A 564 -26.68 -8.22 -3.05
N PHE A 565 -26.90 -7.67 -1.86
CA PHE A 565 -28.20 -7.59 -1.17
C PHE A 565 -28.56 -6.12 -0.91
N ASP A 566 -29.75 -5.70 -1.33
CA ASP A 566 -30.21 -4.32 -1.16
C ASP A 566 -30.56 -4.04 0.31
N LEU A 567 -29.75 -3.20 0.95
CA LEU A 567 -29.91 -2.85 2.37
C LEU A 567 -31.16 -2.02 2.63
N ARG A 568 -31.76 -1.37 1.63
CA ARG A 568 -33.00 -0.58 1.79
C ARG A 568 -34.19 -1.43 2.23
N ALA A 569 -34.09 -2.75 2.12
CA ALA A 569 -35.06 -3.70 2.67
C ALA A 569 -35.05 -3.75 4.21
N LEU A 570 -33.98 -3.28 4.86
CA LEU A 570 -33.82 -3.30 6.31
C LEU A 570 -34.52 -2.11 6.99
N PRO A 571 -35.12 -2.33 8.17
CA PRO A 571 -35.39 -1.27 9.13
C PRO A 571 -34.10 -0.52 9.52
N GLN A 572 -34.22 0.78 9.79
CA GLN A 572 -33.06 1.64 10.03
C GLN A 572 -32.26 1.23 11.29
N GLU A 573 -32.93 0.68 12.30
CA GLU A 573 -32.35 0.19 13.55
C GLU A 573 -31.44 -1.03 13.35
N TYR A 574 -31.53 -1.70 12.20
CA TYR A 574 -30.68 -2.85 11.87
C TYR A 574 -29.38 -2.44 11.16
N LEU A 575 -29.26 -1.19 10.69
CA LEU A 575 -28.06 -0.72 10.00
C LEU A 575 -26.77 -0.93 10.82
N PRO A 576 -26.71 -0.63 12.13
CA PRO A 576 -25.50 -0.85 12.91
C PRO A 576 -25.06 -2.33 13.00
N TYR A 577 -25.93 -3.29 12.70
CA TYR A 577 -25.61 -4.72 12.70
C TYR A 577 -25.02 -5.22 11.37
N VAL A 578 -25.07 -4.43 10.28
CA VAL A 578 -24.72 -4.90 8.91
C VAL A 578 -23.28 -5.41 8.81
N GLN A 579 -22.31 -4.69 9.39
CA GLN A 579 -20.90 -5.11 9.42
C GLN A 579 -20.75 -6.49 10.09
N LEU A 580 -21.38 -6.67 11.26
CA LEU A 580 -21.31 -7.90 12.04
C LEU A 580 -22.08 -9.05 11.39
N LEU A 581 -23.21 -8.77 10.73
CA LEU A 581 -23.95 -9.77 9.97
C LEU A 581 -23.10 -10.28 8.80
N GLY A 582 -22.56 -9.37 7.97
CA GLY A 582 -21.71 -9.74 6.84
C GLY A 582 -20.50 -10.58 7.26
N ARG A 583 -19.90 -10.24 8.41
CA ARG A 583 -18.84 -11.04 9.02
C ARG A 583 -19.32 -12.41 9.50
N SER A 584 -20.47 -12.45 10.18
CA SER A 584 -21.05 -13.69 10.73
C SER A 584 -21.33 -14.72 9.65
N LEU A 585 -21.82 -14.29 8.47
CA LEU A 585 -22.11 -15.19 7.34
C LEU A 585 -20.91 -16.09 7.00
N VAL A 586 -19.68 -15.58 7.08
CA VAL A 586 -18.47 -16.33 6.68
C VAL A 586 -17.58 -16.80 7.83
N GLU A 587 -17.86 -16.41 9.07
CA GLU A 587 -16.99 -16.68 10.23
C GLU A 587 -17.67 -17.30 11.46
N ILE A 588 -18.99 -17.57 11.43
CA ILE A 588 -19.73 -18.11 12.60
C ILE A 588 -19.98 -19.64 12.54
N GLY A 589 -19.98 -20.22 11.33
CA GLY A 589 -20.32 -21.62 11.07
C GLY A 589 -21.74 -21.81 10.50
N THR A 590 -22.05 -23.04 10.09
CA THR A 590 -23.31 -23.43 9.45
C THR A 590 -23.94 -24.61 10.19
N GLU A 591 -25.09 -25.10 9.73
CA GLU A 591 -25.68 -26.35 10.21
C GLU A 591 -24.78 -27.57 9.94
N LYS A 592 -23.93 -27.51 8.91
CA LYS A 592 -23.07 -28.64 8.51
C LYS A 592 -21.71 -28.64 9.18
N GLU A 593 -21.18 -27.47 9.49
CA GLU A 593 -19.80 -27.33 9.97
C GLU A 593 -19.61 -26.15 10.91
N ASP A 594 -18.63 -26.26 11.82
CA ASP A 594 -18.24 -25.17 12.71
C ASP A 594 -17.44 -24.07 11.97
N PHE A 595 -17.20 -22.94 12.64
CA PHE A 595 -16.51 -21.80 12.04
C PHE A 595 -15.07 -22.11 11.59
N VAL A 596 -14.39 -23.05 12.27
CA VAL A 596 -13.02 -23.47 11.92
C VAL A 596 -13.04 -24.25 10.61
N SER A 597 -13.96 -25.21 10.51
CA SER A 597 -14.13 -26.05 9.32
C SER A 597 -14.62 -25.24 8.12
N LEU A 598 -15.54 -24.28 8.32
CA LEU A 598 -15.97 -23.35 7.28
C LEU A 598 -14.83 -22.48 6.78
N SER A 599 -14.09 -21.85 7.69
CA SER A 599 -12.93 -21.02 7.33
C SER A 599 -11.90 -21.83 6.56
N ARG A 600 -11.63 -23.06 6.99
CA ARG A 600 -10.76 -24.01 6.29
C ARG A 600 -11.29 -24.33 4.88
N ARG A 601 -12.57 -24.67 4.74
CA ARG A 601 -13.18 -25.00 3.43
C ARG A 601 -13.09 -23.82 2.47
N ILE A 602 -13.37 -22.59 2.93
CA ILE A 602 -13.19 -21.36 2.15
C ILE A 602 -11.74 -21.25 1.66
N ASN A 603 -10.75 -21.42 2.53
CA ASN A 603 -9.34 -21.29 2.16
C ASN A 603 -8.83 -22.41 1.23
N CYS A 604 -9.37 -23.62 1.35
CA CYS A 604 -8.97 -24.76 0.51
C CYS A 604 -9.64 -24.77 -0.87
N LYS A 605 -10.86 -24.21 -0.98
CA LYS A 605 -11.69 -24.32 -2.18
C LYS A 605 -11.89 -23.01 -2.92
N THR A 606 -11.43 -21.89 -2.37
CA THR A 606 -11.61 -20.57 -2.98
C THR A 606 -10.34 -19.74 -2.78
N GLY A 607 -10.29 -18.57 -3.42
CA GLY A 607 -9.31 -17.53 -3.11
C GLY A 607 -9.74 -16.60 -1.98
N GLY A 608 -10.81 -16.95 -1.26
CA GLY A 608 -11.41 -16.17 -0.18
C GLY A 608 -12.80 -15.65 -0.52
N ILE A 609 -13.62 -15.50 0.52
CA ILE A 609 -14.92 -14.84 0.49
C ILE A 609 -14.91 -13.77 1.58
N ARG A 610 -15.21 -12.52 1.21
CA ARG A 610 -15.29 -11.40 2.16
C ARG A 610 -16.62 -10.67 2.03
N HIS A 611 -17.01 -9.96 3.08
CA HIS A 611 -18.13 -9.03 3.00
C HIS A 611 -17.62 -7.61 2.68
N ASP A 612 -18.48 -6.82 2.05
CA ASP A 612 -18.25 -5.40 1.74
C ASP A 612 -19.60 -4.68 1.77
N PHE A 613 -19.64 -3.37 1.97
CA PHE A 613 -20.87 -2.59 1.86
C PHE A 613 -20.64 -1.28 1.13
N PHE A 614 -21.69 -0.82 0.48
CA PHE A 614 -21.65 0.35 -0.38
C PHE A 614 -22.87 1.21 -0.13
N THR A 615 -22.66 2.50 0.13
CA THR A 615 -23.71 3.50 0.08
C THR A 615 -23.30 4.67 -0.80
N SER A 616 -24.24 5.20 -1.56
CA SER A 616 -24.00 6.39 -2.39
C SER A 616 -25.30 7.05 -2.81
N ALA A 617 -25.26 8.36 -3.04
CA ALA A 617 -26.35 9.05 -3.72
C ALA A 617 -26.49 8.53 -5.16
N VAL A 618 -27.71 8.39 -5.65
CA VAL A 618 -27.98 8.01 -7.05
C VAL A 618 -28.29 9.27 -7.84
N ARG A 619 -27.75 9.34 -9.07
CA ARG A 619 -27.95 10.50 -9.95
C ARG A 619 -29.44 10.76 -10.22
N GLN A 620 -29.83 12.04 -10.22
CA GLN A 620 -31.10 12.56 -10.76
C GLN A 620 -32.43 12.05 -10.14
N ARG A 621 -32.44 11.35 -9.00
CA ARG A 621 -33.70 10.74 -8.48
C ARG A 621 -34.09 11.07 -7.04
N GLY A 622 -33.24 11.76 -6.27
CA GLY A 622 -33.45 11.85 -4.82
C GLY A 622 -33.48 10.47 -4.13
N ASP A 623 -32.95 9.45 -4.81
CA ASP A 623 -32.82 8.07 -4.37
C ASP A 623 -31.34 7.80 -4.03
N PHE A 624 -31.07 6.66 -3.41
CA PHE A 624 -29.73 6.26 -3.01
C PHE A 624 -29.54 4.75 -3.17
N ALA A 625 -28.28 4.35 -3.34
CA ALA A 625 -27.85 2.96 -3.32
C ALA A 625 -27.37 2.61 -1.91
N ALA A 626 -27.79 1.46 -1.38
CA ALA A 626 -27.26 0.89 -0.15
C ALA A 626 -27.23 -0.63 -0.28
N TRP A 627 -26.05 -1.24 -0.24
CA TRP A 627 -25.86 -2.65 -0.56
C TRP A 627 -24.85 -3.32 0.38
N LEU A 628 -25.11 -4.58 0.72
CA LEU A 628 -24.15 -5.51 1.32
C LEU A 628 -23.74 -6.51 0.24
N PHE A 629 -22.45 -6.79 0.11
CA PHE A 629 -21.92 -7.75 -0.84
C PHE A 629 -21.19 -8.88 -0.12
N LEU A 630 -21.40 -10.12 -0.57
CA LEU A 630 -20.45 -11.20 -0.39
C LEU A 630 -19.62 -11.35 -1.66
N ARG A 631 -18.33 -11.05 -1.55
CA ARG A 631 -17.37 -11.00 -2.66
C ARG A 631 -16.48 -12.22 -2.58
N GLY A 632 -16.72 -13.16 -3.49
CA GLY A 632 -15.99 -14.41 -3.61
C GLY A 632 -15.10 -14.45 -4.84
N LYS A 633 -14.00 -15.18 -4.74
CA LYS A 633 -13.14 -15.47 -5.89
C LYS A 633 -12.68 -16.92 -5.84
N SER A 634 -12.54 -17.57 -6.99
CA SER A 634 -12.08 -18.97 -7.06
C SER A 634 -11.46 -19.28 -8.41
N MET A 635 -10.65 -20.33 -8.46
CA MET A 635 -10.25 -20.93 -9.72
C MET A 635 -11.48 -21.48 -10.45
N LEU A 636 -11.46 -21.51 -11.78
CA LEU A 636 -12.57 -22.04 -12.57
C LEU A 636 -12.99 -23.47 -12.19
N SER A 637 -12.04 -24.32 -11.86
CA SER A 637 -12.32 -25.70 -11.43
C SER A 637 -13.03 -25.79 -10.08
N GLN A 638 -13.09 -24.69 -9.32
CA GLN A 638 -13.64 -24.63 -7.96
C GLN A 638 -14.88 -23.73 -7.85
N THR A 639 -15.40 -23.20 -8.96
CA THR A 639 -16.58 -22.31 -8.94
C THR A 639 -17.81 -22.96 -8.35
N ARG A 640 -17.97 -24.28 -8.54
CA ARG A 640 -19.02 -25.08 -7.89
C ARG A 640 -18.88 -25.10 -6.37
N ASP A 641 -17.66 -25.24 -5.86
CA ASP A 641 -17.39 -25.18 -4.42
C ASP A 641 -17.69 -23.78 -3.89
N LEU A 642 -17.29 -22.72 -4.61
CA LEU A 642 -17.60 -21.34 -4.24
C LEU A 642 -19.11 -21.11 -4.14
N LEU A 643 -19.88 -21.51 -5.16
CA LEU A 643 -21.34 -21.38 -5.18
C LEU A 643 -22.00 -22.23 -4.09
N ALA A 644 -21.48 -23.44 -3.82
CA ALA A 644 -21.97 -24.30 -2.75
C ALA A 644 -21.74 -23.68 -1.36
N ILE A 645 -20.56 -23.10 -1.13
CA ILE A 645 -20.24 -22.37 0.11
C ILE A 645 -21.16 -21.15 0.24
N LEU A 646 -21.30 -20.33 -0.80
CA LEU A 646 -22.19 -19.17 -0.81
C LEU A 646 -23.64 -19.59 -0.50
N GLY A 647 -24.13 -20.67 -1.10
CA GLY A 647 -25.46 -21.21 -0.81
C GLY A 647 -25.60 -21.62 0.65
N GLU A 648 -24.59 -22.31 1.19
CA GLU A 648 -24.60 -22.79 2.58
C GLU A 648 -24.58 -21.65 3.60
N VAL A 649 -23.71 -20.64 3.42
CA VAL A 649 -23.63 -19.49 4.32
C VAL A 649 -24.85 -18.58 4.24
N LEU A 650 -25.54 -18.54 3.10
CA LEU A 650 -26.76 -17.75 2.95
C LEU A 650 -27.99 -18.46 3.53
N LEU A 651 -28.09 -19.77 3.36
CA LEU A 651 -29.30 -20.53 3.70
C LEU A 651 -29.23 -21.21 5.08
N THR A 652 -28.06 -21.67 5.49
CA THR A 652 -27.89 -22.58 6.65
C THR A 652 -26.86 -22.09 7.67
N VAL A 653 -26.45 -20.81 7.61
CA VAL A 653 -25.62 -20.20 8.65
C VAL A 653 -26.28 -20.35 10.03
N LYS A 654 -25.47 -20.69 11.04
CA LYS A 654 -25.94 -20.86 12.41
C LYS A 654 -25.61 -19.61 13.23
N LEU A 655 -26.46 -18.60 13.12
CA LEU A 655 -26.29 -17.32 13.83
C LEU A 655 -26.43 -17.46 15.35
N ASP A 656 -27.04 -18.55 15.84
CA ASP A 656 -27.16 -18.89 17.26
C ASP A 656 -25.86 -19.46 17.88
N ASN A 657 -24.76 -18.73 17.73
CA ASN A 657 -23.49 -19.00 18.41
C ASN A 657 -23.05 -17.77 19.21
N ARG A 658 -23.65 -17.61 20.39
CA ARG A 658 -23.44 -16.45 21.27
C ARG A 658 -21.97 -16.18 21.57
N GLU A 659 -21.20 -17.22 21.89
CA GLU A 659 -19.79 -17.07 22.29
C GLU A 659 -18.94 -16.56 21.14
N ARG A 660 -19.09 -17.15 19.95
CA ARG A 660 -18.36 -16.70 18.76
C ARG A 660 -18.79 -15.30 18.33
N PHE A 661 -20.08 -14.99 18.37
CA PHE A 661 -20.58 -13.66 18.04
C PHE A 661 -20.08 -12.60 19.02
N LEU A 662 -20.07 -12.90 20.33
CA LEU A 662 -19.50 -12.01 21.34
C LEU A 662 -18.01 -11.74 21.07
N GLN A 663 -17.25 -12.78 20.72
CA GLN A 663 -15.85 -12.61 20.34
C GLN A 663 -15.70 -11.66 19.14
N MET A 664 -16.53 -11.83 18.10
CA MET A 664 -16.52 -10.93 16.93
C MET A 664 -16.85 -9.48 17.30
N VAL A 665 -17.81 -9.26 18.19
CA VAL A 665 -18.19 -7.92 18.69
C VAL A 665 -17.03 -7.28 19.45
N LEU A 666 -16.34 -8.04 20.31
CA LEU A 666 -15.17 -7.54 21.06
C LEU A 666 -13.99 -7.23 20.13
N GLU A 667 -13.74 -8.06 19.13
CA GLU A 667 -12.73 -7.83 18.11
C GLU A 667 -13.07 -6.60 17.25
N GLU A 668 -14.32 -6.41 16.88
CA GLU A 668 -14.78 -5.22 16.14
C GLU A 668 -14.65 -3.95 16.99
N ARG A 669 -15.00 -4.01 18.28
CA ARG A 669 -14.79 -2.90 19.21
C ARG A 669 -13.31 -2.49 19.25
N ALA A 670 -12.43 -3.46 19.49
CA ALA A 670 -10.99 -3.22 19.56
C ALA A 670 -10.47 -2.64 18.24
N ARG A 671 -10.92 -3.17 17.09
CA ARG A 671 -10.56 -2.67 15.76
C ARG A 671 -11.01 -1.23 15.56
N GLN A 672 -12.23 -0.87 15.93
CA GLN A 672 -12.74 0.50 15.80
C GLN A 672 -12.00 1.47 16.72
N GLU A 673 -11.67 1.07 17.94
CA GLU A 673 -10.88 1.87 18.89
C GLU A 673 -9.44 2.07 18.39
N GLN A 674 -8.80 1.04 17.84
CA GLN A 674 -7.47 1.13 17.24
C GLN A 674 -7.44 1.95 15.95
N ARG A 675 -8.54 2.00 15.18
CA ARG A 675 -8.62 2.76 13.92
C ARG A 675 -8.62 4.27 14.12
N VAL A 676 -8.97 4.76 15.30
CA VAL A 676 -9.18 6.19 15.56
C VAL A 676 -7.91 7.01 15.28
N VAL A 677 -6.72 6.54 15.68
CA VAL A 677 -5.46 7.24 15.41
C VAL A 677 -5.00 7.12 13.94
N PRO A 678 -4.84 5.92 13.35
CA PRO A 678 -4.35 5.80 11.98
C PRO A 678 -5.34 6.32 10.93
N SER A 679 -6.65 6.38 11.23
CA SER A 679 -7.73 6.74 10.29
C SER A 679 -8.68 7.83 10.79
N GLY A 680 -8.31 8.64 11.79
CA GLY A 680 -9.20 9.63 12.41
C GLY A 680 -9.83 10.64 11.44
N HIS A 681 -9.07 11.08 10.43
CA HIS A 681 -9.58 11.95 9.36
C HIS A 681 -10.73 11.31 8.55
N GLN A 682 -10.70 9.99 8.32
CA GLN A 682 -11.80 9.29 7.62
C GLN A 682 -13.03 9.19 8.52
N MET A 683 -12.86 8.92 9.81
CA MET A 683 -13.95 8.89 10.78
C MET A 683 -14.62 10.26 10.90
N ILE A 684 -13.82 11.34 10.97
CA ILE A 684 -14.31 12.71 10.91
C ILE A 684 -15.06 13.00 9.62
N ASN A 685 -14.54 12.57 8.47
CA ASN A 685 -15.22 12.74 7.19
C ASN A 685 -16.58 12.04 7.18
N THR A 686 -16.66 10.77 7.61
CA THR A 686 -17.93 10.04 7.69
C THR A 686 -18.92 10.72 8.63
N ARG A 687 -18.46 11.13 9.83
CA ARG A 687 -19.26 11.86 10.82
C ARG A 687 -19.80 13.18 10.26
N LEU A 688 -18.95 13.94 9.56
CA LEU A 688 -19.33 15.20 8.91
C LEU A 688 -20.33 14.97 7.77
N ARG A 689 -20.05 14.02 6.89
CA ARG A 689 -20.86 13.70 5.72
C ARG A 689 -22.27 13.23 6.08
N SER A 690 -22.44 12.60 7.25
CA SER A 690 -23.75 12.12 7.75
C SER A 690 -24.83 13.19 7.83
N HIS A 691 -24.47 14.48 7.85
CA HIS A 691 -25.39 15.61 7.86
C HIS A 691 -26.04 15.93 6.52
N PHE A 692 -25.48 15.44 5.42
CA PHE A 692 -25.81 15.95 4.08
C PHE A 692 -26.56 14.96 3.20
N GLY A 693 -26.79 13.72 3.65
CA GLY A 693 -27.53 12.71 2.89
C GLY A 693 -27.83 11.43 3.69
N THR A 694 -28.94 10.78 3.33
CA THR A 694 -29.32 9.46 3.88
C THR A 694 -28.27 8.37 3.67
N PRO A 695 -27.62 8.20 2.49
CA PRO A 695 -26.59 7.17 2.34
C PRO A 695 -25.33 7.45 3.16
N GLU A 696 -24.95 8.73 3.35
CA GLU A 696 -23.84 9.11 4.24
C GLU A 696 -24.17 8.87 5.71
N TRP A 697 -25.42 9.15 6.12
CA TRP A 697 -25.88 8.81 7.47
C TRP A 697 -25.88 7.31 7.72
N ALA A 698 -26.34 6.51 6.76
CA ALA A 698 -26.31 5.05 6.85
C ALA A 698 -24.87 4.51 6.99
N MET A 699 -23.92 5.09 6.25
CA MET A 699 -22.49 4.77 6.38
C MET A 699 -21.96 5.05 7.79
N GLU A 700 -22.34 6.19 8.39
CA GLU A 700 -21.98 6.53 9.78
C GLU A 700 -22.54 5.52 10.81
N GLN A 701 -23.74 4.98 10.57
CA GLN A 701 -24.32 3.92 11.42
C GLN A 701 -23.60 2.57 11.28
N MET A 702 -23.11 2.25 10.07
CA MET A 702 -22.50 0.95 9.76
C MET A 702 -21.01 0.88 10.08
N SER A 703 -20.28 1.98 9.99
CA SER A 703 -18.81 1.96 10.14
C SER A 703 -18.20 3.22 10.77
N GLY A 704 -19.02 4.18 11.18
CA GLY A 704 -18.57 5.47 11.72
C GLY A 704 -18.42 5.49 13.24
N ILE A 705 -18.40 6.70 13.82
CA ILE A 705 -18.30 6.87 15.28
C ILE A 705 -19.57 6.37 15.98
N SER A 706 -20.73 6.56 15.35
CA SER A 706 -22.00 6.01 15.83
C SER A 706 -21.97 4.48 15.90
N HIS A 707 -21.33 3.83 14.93
CA HIS A 707 -21.12 2.38 14.95
C HIS A 707 -20.25 1.95 16.14
N LEU A 708 -19.13 2.66 16.43
CA LEU A 708 -18.30 2.38 17.61
C LEU A 708 -19.12 2.44 18.91
N PHE A 709 -19.93 3.49 19.08
CA PHE A 709 -20.82 3.60 20.25
C PHE A 709 -21.84 2.47 20.33
N PHE A 710 -22.37 2.04 19.18
CA PHE A 710 -23.27 0.91 19.10
C PHE A 710 -22.57 -0.41 19.50
N VAL A 711 -21.39 -0.71 18.95
CA VAL A 711 -20.66 -1.96 19.23
C VAL A 711 -20.30 -2.09 20.71
N ARG A 712 -19.97 -0.99 21.39
CA ARG A 712 -19.75 -0.96 22.85
C ARG A 712 -20.98 -1.39 23.63
N LYS A 713 -22.16 -0.88 23.26
CA LYS A 713 -23.44 -1.26 23.88
C LYS A 713 -23.82 -2.70 23.53
N LEU A 714 -23.59 -3.10 22.28
CA LEU A 714 -23.90 -4.44 21.79
C LEU A 714 -23.11 -5.51 22.56
N ALA A 715 -21.86 -5.25 22.94
CA ALA A 715 -21.06 -6.18 23.74
C ALA A 715 -21.75 -6.57 25.06
N ALA A 716 -22.39 -5.61 25.75
CA ALA A 716 -23.19 -5.88 26.94
C ALA A 716 -24.50 -6.58 26.59
N GLN A 717 -25.20 -6.11 25.55
CA GLN A 717 -26.50 -6.68 25.13
C GLN A 717 -26.40 -8.14 24.71
N VAL A 718 -25.30 -8.58 24.09
CA VAL A 718 -25.06 -9.99 23.74
C VAL A 718 -24.96 -10.87 24.99
N GLN A 719 -24.43 -10.34 26.10
CA GLN A 719 -24.34 -11.06 27.37
C GLN A 719 -25.68 -11.05 28.12
N GLU A 720 -26.37 -9.91 28.16
CA GLU A 720 -27.58 -9.68 28.93
C GLU A 720 -28.86 -10.21 28.24
N ASN A 721 -28.96 -10.08 26.91
CA ASN A 721 -30.17 -10.40 26.15
C ASN A 721 -29.85 -10.93 24.73
N TRP A 722 -29.14 -12.06 24.67
CA TRP A 722 -28.84 -12.77 23.41
C TRP A 722 -30.06 -13.06 22.52
N PRO A 723 -31.22 -13.52 23.03
CA PRO A 723 -32.37 -13.84 22.17
C PRO A 723 -32.84 -12.67 21.32
N GLN A 724 -32.76 -11.43 21.85
CA GLN A 724 -33.12 -10.24 21.10
C GLN A 724 -32.11 -9.94 19.97
N VAL A 725 -30.80 -10.06 20.26
CA VAL A 725 -29.75 -9.85 19.25
C VAL A 725 -29.87 -10.89 18.14
N LEU A 726 -30.04 -12.16 18.51
CA LEU A 726 -30.23 -13.25 17.55
C LEU A 726 -31.46 -13.03 16.66
N ALA A 727 -32.59 -12.59 17.25
CA ALA A 727 -33.80 -12.30 16.48
C ALA A 727 -33.58 -11.20 15.43
N VAL A 728 -32.77 -10.18 15.73
CA VAL A 728 -32.39 -9.15 14.76
C VAL A 728 -31.58 -9.75 13.62
N LEU A 729 -30.53 -10.52 13.92
CA LEU A 729 -29.66 -11.13 12.89
C LEU A 729 -30.45 -12.08 11.97
N GLU A 730 -31.33 -12.91 12.53
CA GLU A 730 -32.17 -13.84 11.76
C GLU A 730 -33.21 -13.11 10.90
N HIS A 731 -33.78 -12.03 11.42
CA HIS A 731 -34.72 -11.21 10.66
C HIS A 731 -34.01 -10.48 9.52
N MET A 732 -32.82 -9.90 9.75
CA MET A 732 -32.00 -9.30 8.69
C MET A 732 -31.68 -10.31 7.59
N ARG A 733 -31.26 -11.54 7.95
CA ARG A 733 -31.00 -12.61 6.97
C ARG A 733 -32.24 -12.89 6.12
N THR A 734 -33.41 -13.00 6.73
CA THR A 734 -34.68 -13.26 6.03
C THR A 734 -35.06 -12.13 5.07
N LEU A 735 -34.80 -10.87 5.44
CA LEU A 735 -35.10 -9.71 4.60
C LEU A 735 -34.14 -9.58 3.41
N LEU A 736 -32.85 -9.88 3.62
CA LEU A 736 -31.80 -9.69 2.63
C LEU A 736 -31.67 -10.87 1.65
N VAL A 737 -31.73 -12.11 2.13
CA VAL A 737 -31.50 -13.32 1.31
C VAL A 737 -32.74 -13.63 0.49
N ASN A 738 -32.88 -12.91 -0.62
CA ASN A 738 -33.99 -13.05 -1.57
C ASN A 738 -33.54 -12.69 -2.98
N ARG A 739 -33.53 -13.68 -3.89
CA ARG A 739 -33.03 -13.55 -5.27
C ARG A 739 -33.78 -12.48 -6.08
N SER A 740 -35.03 -12.18 -5.73
CA SER A 740 -35.83 -11.13 -6.36
C SER A 740 -35.38 -9.71 -6.00
N ASN A 741 -34.48 -9.55 -5.02
CA ASN A 741 -33.94 -8.28 -4.56
C ASN A 741 -32.40 -8.32 -4.43
N MET A 742 -31.77 -9.22 -5.19
CA MET A 742 -30.33 -9.40 -5.25
C MET A 742 -29.78 -8.93 -6.60
N ILE A 743 -28.47 -8.63 -6.60
CA ILE A 743 -27.69 -8.45 -7.82
C ILE A 743 -26.50 -9.39 -7.77
N VAL A 744 -26.10 -9.92 -8.93
CA VAL A 744 -24.90 -10.73 -9.07
C VAL A 744 -23.98 -10.07 -10.07
N ASN A 745 -22.73 -9.85 -9.66
CA ASN A 745 -21.67 -9.33 -10.52
C ASN A 745 -20.66 -10.43 -10.81
N VAL A 746 -20.31 -10.61 -12.07
CA VAL A 746 -19.38 -11.64 -12.52
C VAL A 746 -18.32 -11.01 -13.40
N THR A 747 -17.06 -11.16 -13.03
CA THR A 747 -15.92 -10.78 -13.88
C THR A 747 -15.15 -12.02 -14.26
N LEU A 748 -15.15 -12.32 -15.55
CA LEU A 748 -14.56 -13.52 -16.14
C LEU A 748 -14.49 -13.37 -17.66
N ASP A 749 -13.56 -14.04 -18.33
CA ASP A 749 -13.52 -14.03 -19.79
C ASP A 749 -14.68 -14.83 -20.40
N GLN A 750 -15.16 -14.39 -21.56
CA GLN A 750 -16.33 -14.92 -22.26
C GLN A 750 -16.31 -16.45 -22.50
N PRO A 751 -15.19 -17.09 -22.87
CA PRO A 751 -15.11 -18.56 -22.95
C PRO A 751 -15.45 -19.25 -21.63
N ASN A 752 -14.91 -18.75 -20.52
CA ASN A 752 -15.07 -19.35 -19.21
C ASN A 752 -16.42 -19.03 -18.55
N TRP A 753 -17.05 -17.90 -18.90
CA TRP A 753 -18.42 -17.57 -18.48
C TRP A 753 -19.42 -18.69 -18.82
N LYS A 754 -19.33 -19.26 -20.02
CA LYS A 754 -20.22 -20.34 -20.48
C LYS A 754 -20.17 -21.60 -19.60
N CYS A 755 -19.06 -21.81 -18.89
CA CYS A 755 -18.90 -22.94 -17.96
C CYS A 755 -19.56 -22.67 -16.61
N LEU A 756 -19.59 -21.40 -16.15
CA LEU A 756 -20.16 -21.00 -14.86
C LEU A 756 -21.67 -20.75 -14.91
N GLU A 757 -22.15 -20.30 -16.07
CA GLU A 757 -23.51 -19.83 -16.30
C GLU A 757 -24.60 -20.81 -15.81
N GLY A 758 -24.44 -22.10 -16.10
CA GLY A 758 -25.37 -23.15 -15.65
C GLY A 758 -25.38 -23.33 -14.13
N ASP A 759 -24.20 -23.47 -13.52
CA ASP A 759 -24.05 -23.67 -12.08
C ASP A 759 -24.56 -22.43 -11.30
N LEU A 760 -24.31 -21.22 -11.80
CA LEU A 760 -24.83 -19.98 -11.23
C LEU A 760 -26.37 -19.95 -11.29
N SER A 761 -26.97 -20.42 -12.38
CA SER A 761 -28.42 -20.48 -12.52
C SER A 761 -29.04 -21.41 -11.47
N SER A 762 -28.46 -22.60 -11.27
CA SER A 762 -28.87 -23.52 -10.21
C SER A 762 -28.69 -22.95 -8.80
N PHE A 763 -27.60 -22.21 -8.55
CA PHE A 763 -27.41 -21.50 -7.30
C PHE A 763 -28.53 -20.48 -7.05
N LEU A 764 -28.86 -19.64 -8.03
CA LEU A 764 -29.97 -18.68 -7.92
C LEU A 764 -31.32 -19.35 -7.69
N GLU A 765 -31.56 -20.51 -8.31
CA GLU A 765 -32.79 -21.29 -8.12
C GLU A 765 -32.96 -21.82 -6.70
N SER A 766 -31.85 -22.09 -6.01
CA SER A 766 -31.84 -22.55 -4.62
C SER A 766 -32.21 -21.45 -3.60
N LEU A 767 -32.07 -20.18 -3.99
CA LEU A 767 -32.35 -19.04 -3.12
C LEU A 767 -33.84 -18.68 -3.10
N PRO A 768 -34.38 -18.14 -1.99
CA PRO A 768 -35.77 -17.70 -1.91
C PRO A 768 -36.09 -16.64 -2.97
N GLY A 769 -37.27 -16.74 -3.60
CA GLY A 769 -37.76 -15.79 -4.61
C GLY A 769 -39.10 -15.16 -4.23
N SER A 770 -39.30 -14.85 -2.96
CA SER A 770 -40.50 -14.19 -2.46
C SER A 770 -40.60 -12.75 -2.98
N THR A 771 -41.83 -12.23 -3.14
CA THR A 771 -42.02 -10.81 -3.43
C THR A 771 -41.46 -9.99 -2.26
N PRO A 772 -40.52 -9.06 -2.48
CA PRO A 772 -39.96 -8.27 -1.40
C PRO A 772 -41.07 -7.45 -0.70
N PRO A 773 -41.01 -7.26 0.63
CA PRO A 773 -41.90 -6.33 1.31
C PRO A 773 -41.75 -4.92 0.72
N LYS A 774 -42.85 -4.15 0.68
CA LYS A 774 -42.91 -2.80 0.08
C LYS A 774 -42.02 -1.73 0.76
N THR A 775 -41.29 -2.07 1.81
CA THR A 775 -40.36 -1.18 2.50
C THR A 775 -39.10 -0.99 1.64
N ARG A 776 -39.09 0.02 0.75
CA ARG A 776 -37.99 0.23 -0.20
C ARG A 776 -37.20 1.54 -0.08
N SER A 777 -37.58 2.48 0.79
CA SER A 777 -36.73 3.66 1.12
C SER A 777 -37.37 4.57 2.18
N GLU A 778 -38.70 4.59 2.28
CA GLU A 778 -39.47 5.52 3.14
C GLU A 778 -39.29 5.30 4.65
N SER A 779 -38.57 4.24 5.07
CA SER A 779 -38.40 3.88 6.49
C SER A 779 -37.18 4.52 7.15
N TRP A 780 -36.21 5.05 6.41
CA TRP A 780 -35.00 5.62 6.99
C TRP A 780 -35.17 7.12 7.22
N VAL A 781 -35.20 7.50 8.49
CA VAL A 781 -35.27 8.88 8.96
C VAL A 781 -33.93 9.18 9.67
N PRO A 782 -32.99 9.86 8.98
CA PRO A 782 -31.67 10.16 9.54
C PRO A 782 -31.75 10.87 10.89
N GLN A 783 -31.16 10.25 11.91
CA GLN A 783 -30.92 10.87 13.20
C GLN A 783 -29.54 11.50 13.17
N LEU A 784 -29.52 12.82 12.97
CA LEU A 784 -28.27 13.55 12.80
C LEU A 784 -27.52 13.67 14.14
N PRO A 785 -26.19 13.50 14.14
CA PRO A 785 -25.39 13.85 15.30
C PRO A 785 -25.41 15.37 15.53
N PRO A 786 -24.79 15.88 16.62
CA PRO A 786 -24.61 17.33 16.81
C PRO A 786 -24.05 18.00 15.56
N GLY A 787 -24.36 19.28 15.31
CA GLY A 787 -23.87 20.02 14.13
C GLY A 787 -22.35 20.20 14.16
N ASN A 788 -21.88 21.31 14.72
CA ASN A 788 -20.47 21.50 15.00
C ASN A 788 -20.07 20.68 16.24
N GLU A 789 -19.03 19.85 16.15
CA GLU A 789 -18.70 18.86 17.19
C GLU A 789 -17.19 18.74 17.44
N ALA A 790 -16.82 18.68 18.72
CA ALA A 790 -15.49 18.35 19.22
C ALA A 790 -15.55 16.96 19.85
N LEU A 791 -14.77 16.02 19.30
CA LEU A 791 -14.75 14.60 19.63
C LEU A 791 -13.45 14.31 20.36
N THR A 792 -13.50 13.87 21.62
CA THR A 792 -12.26 13.71 22.40
C THR A 792 -11.76 12.28 22.47
N MET A 793 -10.44 12.13 22.47
CA MET A 793 -9.72 10.87 22.57
C MET A 793 -8.30 11.08 23.14
N PRO A 794 -7.66 10.07 23.72
CA PRO A 794 -6.26 10.16 24.13
C PRO A 794 -5.33 10.18 22.92
N THR A 795 -4.88 11.36 22.49
CA THR A 795 -3.96 11.52 21.35
C THR A 795 -3.12 12.80 21.46
N GLN A 796 -2.02 12.86 20.71
CA GLN A 796 -1.16 14.04 20.63
C GLN A 796 -1.39 14.87 19.36
N VAL A 797 -2.26 14.41 18.46
CA VAL A 797 -2.54 15.03 17.16
C VAL A 797 -4.03 15.10 16.90
N ASN A 798 -4.45 16.07 16.10
CA ASN A 798 -5.86 16.32 15.78
C ASN A 798 -6.21 15.87 14.36
N PHE A 799 -7.51 15.76 14.12
CA PHE A 799 -8.11 15.57 12.81
C PHE A 799 -9.23 16.60 12.65
N VAL A 800 -9.05 17.53 11.73
CA VAL A 800 -9.95 18.65 11.53
C VAL A 800 -10.73 18.45 10.24
N GLY A 801 -12.06 18.56 10.29
CA GLY A 801 -12.94 18.48 9.14
C GLY A 801 -13.86 19.69 9.04
N LYS A 802 -14.04 20.23 7.83
CA LYS A 802 -15.05 21.25 7.50
C LYS A 802 -15.73 20.91 6.19
N GLY A 803 -17.05 21.04 6.08
CA GLY A 803 -17.73 20.69 4.83
C GLY A 803 -19.17 21.16 4.72
N ALA A 804 -19.69 21.10 3.50
CA ALA A 804 -21.05 21.52 3.14
C ALA A 804 -21.55 20.75 1.90
N ASN A 805 -22.85 20.81 1.64
CA ASN A 805 -23.42 20.39 0.35
C ASN A 805 -23.42 21.57 -0.63
N LEU A 806 -22.56 21.52 -1.65
CA LEU A 806 -22.42 22.61 -2.62
C LEU A 806 -23.68 22.80 -3.49
N TYR A 807 -24.44 21.74 -3.75
CA TYR A 807 -25.69 21.85 -4.53
C TYR A 807 -26.75 22.62 -3.74
N ALA A 808 -26.81 22.43 -2.42
CA ALA A 808 -27.67 23.23 -1.55
C ALA A 808 -27.26 24.71 -1.49
N LEU A 809 -25.97 25.00 -1.74
CA LEU A 809 -25.43 26.35 -1.85
C LEU A 809 -25.55 26.95 -3.27
N GLY A 810 -26.23 26.26 -4.19
CA GLY A 810 -26.50 26.75 -5.55
C GLY A 810 -25.43 26.39 -6.59
N TYR A 811 -24.41 25.61 -6.24
CA TYR A 811 -23.45 25.09 -7.21
C TYR A 811 -24.10 24.06 -8.12
N ARG A 812 -23.70 24.06 -9.39
CA ARG A 812 -24.00 22.97 -10.33
C ARG A 812 -22.72 22.27 -10.67
N PHE A 813 -22.75 20.94 -10.68
CA PHE A 813 -21.57 20.15 -11.02
C PHE A 813 -21.00 20.57 -12.37
N HIS A 814 -19.69 20.73 -12.40
CA HIS A 814 -18.90 20.85 -13.61
C HIS A 814 -17.56 20.13 -13.40
N GLY A 815 -17.04 19.47 -14.43
CA GLY A 815 -15.80 18.70 -14.38
C GLY A 815 -14.59 19.49 -13.86
N SER A 816 -14.56 20.81 -14.08
CA SER A 816 -13.51 21.71 -13.56
C SER A 816 -13.32 21.65 -12.04
N SER A 817 -14.35 21.30 -11.27
CA SER A 817 -14.22 21.10 -9.82
C SER A 817 -13.18 20.05 -9.44
N LYS A 818 -12.97 19.01 -10.26
CA LYS A 818 -11.93 17.99 -10.05
C LYS A 818 -10.53 18.57 -10.26
N VAL A 819 -10.37 19.44 -11.26
CA VAL A 819 -9.13 20.18 -11.53
C VAL A 819 -8.79 21.10 -10.36
N ILE A 820 -9.78 21.88 -9.91
CA ILE A 820 -9.62 22.87 -8.85
C ILE A 820 -9.34 22.20 -7.49
N ALA A 821 -10.03 21.10 -7.17
CA ALA A 821 -9.77 20.34 -5.94
C ALA A 821 -8.35 19.74 -5.94
N GLY A 822 -7.90 19.21 -7.09
CA GLY A 822 -6.51 18.75 -7.26
C GLY A 822 -5.51 19.88 -7.07
N TYR A 823 -5.77 21.05 -7.64
CA TYR A 823 -4.93 22.23 -7.48
C TYR A 823 -4.86 22.69 -6.02
N LEU A 824 -5.99 22.86 -5.33
CA LEU A 824 -6.04 23.23 -3.92
C LEU A 824 -5.24 22.29 -3.02
N ARG A 825 -5.38 20.98 -3.22
CA ARG A 825 -4.66 19.95 -2.46
C ARG A 825 -3.15 20.07 -2.66
N ASN A 826 -2.71 20.25 -3.90
CA ASN A 826 -1.28 20.21 -4.26
C ASN A 826 -0.58 21.57 -4.10
N SER A 827 -1.33 22.66 -3.90
CA SER A 827 -0.79 24.00 -3.67
C SER A 827 -1.08 24.47 -2.24
N TRP A 828 -2.18 25.19 -2.04
CA TRP A 828 -2.49 25.88 -0.79
C TRP A 828 -2.54 24.95 0.43
N LEU A 829 -3.26 23.84 0.36
CA LEU A 829 -3.42 22.94 1.52
C LEU A 829 -2.11 22.25 1.88
N TRP A 830 -1.33 21.82 0.88
CA TRP A 830 0.00 21.26 1.10
C TRP A 830 0.92 22.26 1.78
N GLU A 831 0.99 23.50 1.29
CA GLU A 831 1.90 24.50 1.83
C GLU A 831 1.46 25.05 3.19
N SER A 832 0.18 25.39 3.35
CA SER A 832 -0.34 26.07 4.54
C SER A 832 -0.58 25.13 5.72
N VAL A 833 -1.14 23.94 5.48
CA VAL A 833 -1.53 23.00 6.56
C VAL A 833 -0.42 21.98 6.84
N ARG A 834 0.24 21.45 5.80
CA ARG A 834 1.33 20.47 5.98
C ARG A 834 2.69 21.12 6.19
N VAL A 835 3.20 21.87 5.21
CA VAL A 835 4.58 22.41 5.28
C VAL A 835 4.74 23.43 6.42
N ARG A 836 3.87 24.44 6.46
CA ARG A 836 3.92 25.49 7.51
C ARG A 836 3.18 25.10 8.78
N GLY A 837 2.06 24.39 8.65
CA GLY A 837 1.21 24.00 9.77
C GLY A 837 1.71 22.77 10.55
N GLY A 838 2.56 21.94 9.96
CA GLY A 838 3.13 20.74 10.60
C GLY A 838 2.20 19.52 10.60
N ALA A 839 1.05 19.57 9.93
CA ALA A 839 0.20 18.39 9.78
C ALA A 839 0.83 17.35 8.84
N TYR A 840 0.57 16.06 9.05
CA TYR A 840 1.05 15.04 8.12
C TYR A 840 0.34 15.11 6.76
N GLY A 841 -0.93 15.50 6.72
CA GLY A 841 -1.69 15.60 5.47
C GLY A 841 -2.86 16.56 5.54
N ALA A 842 -3.25 17.09 4.38
CA ALA A 842 -4.41 17.95 4.20
C ALA A 842 -5.07 17.67 2.84
N PHE A 843 -6.40 17.66 2.81
CA PHE A 843 -7.16 17.21 1.65
C PHE A 843 -8.41 18.06 1.45
N CYS A 844 -8.88 18.10 0.21
CA CYS A 844 -10.27 18.40 -0.09
C CYS A 844 -10.86 17.32 -1.00
N GLN A 845 -12.14 17.05 -0.83
CA GLN A 845 -12.88 16.04 -1.58
C GLN A 845 -14.22 16.63 -2.03
N PHE A 846 -14.60 16.36 -3.27
CA PHE A 846 -15.90 16.72 -3.81
C PHE A 846 -16.57 15.51 -4.44
N ASP A 847 -17.70 15.12 -3.89
CA ASP A 847 -18.53 14.05 -4.41
C ASP A 847 -19.60 14.64 -5.33
N ARG A 848 -19.50 14.32 -6.62
CA ARG A 848 -20.42 14.84 -7.64
C ARG A 848 -21.82 14.22 -7.58
N LEU A 849 -22.00 13.06 -6.95
CA LEU A 849 -23.32 12.44 -6.87
C LEU A 849 -24.13 13.08 -5.74
N SER A 850 -23.52 13.26 -4.57
CA SER A 850 -24.17 13.86 -3.40
C SER A 850 -24.08 15.39 -3.33
N GLY A 851 -23.11 15.99 -4.01
CA GLY A 851 -22.80 17.42 -3.92
C GLY A 851 -21.98 17.78 -2.68
N ILE A 852 -21.53 16.80 -1.90
CA ILE A 852 -20.82 17.03 -0.64
C ILE A 852 -19.36 17.39 -0.90
N PHE A 853 -18.93 18.52 -0.34
CA PHE A 853 -17.55 18.96 -0.33
C PHE A 853 -17.00 18.97 1.10
N THR A 854 -15.82 18.40 1.30
CA THR A 854 -15.14 18.38 2.61
C THR A 854 -13.67 18.77 2.50
N PHE A 855 -13.21 19.55 3.48
CA PHE A 855 -11.81 19.74 3.84
C PHE A 855 -11.47 18.84 5.02
N LEU A 856 -10.26 18.26 5.02
CA LEU A 856 -9.78 17.34 6.06
C LEU A 856 -8.30 17.58 6.33
N SER A 857 -7.88 17.45 7.59
CA SER A 857 -6.47 17.31 7.98
C SER A 857 -6.20 15.99 8.70
N TYR A 858 -4.95 15.53 8.64
CA TYR A 858 -4.51 14.25 9.18
C TYR A 858 -3.25 14.40 10.02
N ARG A 859 -3.32 13.92 11.28
CA ARG A 859 -2.27 14.04 12.29
C ARG A 859 -1.78 15.50 12.40
N ASP A 860 -2.71 16.38 12.67
CA ASP A 860 -2.54 17.83 12.65
C ASP A 860 -2.28 18.37 14.06
N PRO A 861 -1.16 19.08 14.31
CA PRO A 861 -0.92 19.67 15.62
C PRO A 861 -1.85 20.84 15.93
N ASN A 862 -2.64 21.34 14.97
CA ASN A 862 -3.51 22.50 15.13
C ASN A 862 -5.00 22.15 14.99
N THR A 863 -5.86 23.08 15.44
CA THR A 863 -7.31 23.05 15.24
C THR A 863 -7.78 24.31 14.48
N LEU A 864 -7.88 25.46 15.17
CA LEU A 864 -8.43 26.70 14.62
C LEU A 864 -7.60 27.26 13.45
N LYS A 865 -6.26 27.18 13.52
CA LYS A 865 -5.39 27.63 12.42
C LYS A 865 -5.64 26.84 11.13
N THR A 866 -5.93 25.54 11.24
CA THR A 866 -6.25 24.69 10.09
C THR A 866 -7.59 25.10 9.48
N LEU A 867 -8.60 25.40 10.29
CA LEU A 867 -9.88 25.92 9.82
C LEU A 867 -9.73 27.28 9.12
N GLU A 868 -8.89 28.17 9.64
CA GLU A 868 -8.56 29.44 8.98
C GLU A 868 -7.90 29.20 7.61
N ASN A 869 -7.03 28.21 7.49
CA ASN A 869 -6.41 27.83 6.22
C ASN A 869 -7.42 27.22 5.23
N PHE A 870 -8.42 26.46 5.72
CA PHE A 870 -9.54 26.02 4.89
C PHE A 870 -10.33 27.22 4.37
N ASP A 871 -10.63 28.19 5.24
CA ASP A 871 -11.41 29.38 4.84
C ASP A 871 -10.67 30.25 3.81
N LYS A 872 -9.34 30.36 3.93
CA LYS A 872 -8.49 31.08 2.97
C LYS A 872 -8.41 30.42 1.59
N CYS A 873 -8.94 29.21 1.40
CA CYS A 873 -8.98 28.58 0.07
C CYS A 873 -9.80 29.42 -0.93
N SER A 874 -10.88 30.07 -0.50
CA SER A 874 -11.67 30.95 -1.37
C SER A 874 -10.84 32.14 -1.85
N GLU A 875 -10.15 32.84 -0.94
CA GLU A 875 -9.29 33.98 -1.27
C GLU A 875 -8.10 33.56 -2.14
N PHE A 876 -7.48 32.42 -1.83
CA PHE A 876 -6.40 31.87 -2.64
C PHE A 876 -6.87 31.61 -4.08
N LEU A 877 -8.00 30.92 -4.28
CA LEU A 877 -8.54 30.69 -5.61
C LEU A 877 -8.97 31.98 -6.33
N ARG A 878 -9.22 33.08 -5.62
CA ARG A 878 -9.57 34.37 -6.22
C ARG A 878 -8.32 35.14 -6.69
N THR A 879 -7.22 35.02 -5.97
CA THR A 879 -6.01 35.84 -6.16
C THR A 879 -4.83 35.09 -6.76
N ALA A 880 -4.86 33.75 -6.79
CA ALA A 880 -3.76 32.93 -7.30
C ALA A 880 -3.36 33.36 -8.72
N PRO A 881 -2.06 33.56 -9.00
CA PRO A 881 -1.55 34.00 -10.31
C PRO A 881 -1.53 32.84 -11.31
N LEU A 882 -2.70 32.33 -11.68
CA LEU A 882 -2.88 31.17 -12.56
C LEU A 882 -2.43 31.48 -13.99
N SER A 883 -1.33 30.86 -14.42
CA SER A 883 -0.92 30.80 -15.83
C SER A 883 -1.65 29.69 -16.59
N GLU A 884 -1.69 29.78 -17.92
CA GLU A 884 -2.22 28.70 -18.77
C GLU A 884 -1.48 27.36 -18.54
N ASP A 885 -0.18 27.44 -18.24
CA ASP A 885 0.66 26.29 -17.94
C ASP A 885 0.24 25.56 -16.65
N GLU A 886 -0.06 26.31 -15.59
CA GLU A 886 -0.53 25.77 -14.31
C GLU A 886 -1.92 25.13 -14.44
N VAL A 887 -2.83 25.78 -15.18
CA VAL A 887 -4.15 25.21 -15.47
C VAL A 887 -4.00 23.91 -16.25
N ARG A 888 -3.16 23.88 -17.29
CA ARG A 888 -2.84 22.67 -18.05
C ARG A 888 -2.31 21.55 -17.17
N LYS A 889 -1.34 21.82 -16.29
CA LYS A 889 -0.80 20.83 -15.33
C LYS A 889 -1.87 20.30 -14.38
N ALA A 890 -2.75 21.17 -13.88
CA ALA A 890 -3.88 20.76 -13.05
C ALA A 890 -4.87 19.86 -13.81
N ILE A 891 -5.15 20.15 -15.09
CA ILE A 891 -5.99 19.31 -15.96
C ILE A 891 -5.36 17.92 -16.13
N ILE A 892 -4.07 17.85 -16.44
CA ILE A 892 -3.34 16.58 -16.57
C ILE A 892 -3.45 15.78 -15.26
N GLY A 893 -3.23 16.40 -14.11
CA GLY A 893 -3.38 15.75 -12.81
C GLY A 893 -4.81 15.22 -12.55
N ALA A 894 -5.84 15.97 -12.97
CA ALA A 894 -7.24 15.53 -12.85
C ALA A 894 -7.56 14.34 -13.77
N ILE A 895 -7.04 14.35 -15.01
CA ILE A 895 -7.17 13.23 -15.94
C ILE A 895 -6.42 11.99 -15.41
N GLY A 896 -5.21 12.15 -14.87
CA GLY A 896 -4.47 11.04 -14.26
C GLY A 896 -5.22 10.39 -13.11
N HIS A 897 -5.92 11.19 -12.29
CA HIS A 897 -6.79 10.63 -11.25
C HIS A 897 -8.04 9.93 -11.82
N LEU A 898 -8.65 10.49 -12.87
CA LEU A 898 -9.81 9.90 -13.54
C LEU A 898 -9.48 8.56 -14.22
N ASP A 899 -8.28 8.46 -14.80
CA ASP A 899 -7.79 7.30 -15.55
C ASP A 899 -6.98 6.35 -14.67
N THR A 900 -7.16 6.37 -13.34
CA THR A 900 -6.46 5.44 -12.44
C THR A 900 -6.59 3.99 -12.92
N TYR A 901 -5.46 3.28 -12.98
CA TYR A 901 -5.43 1.88 -13.40
C TYR A 901 -6.13 0.97 -12.39
N HIS A 902 -6.86 -0.01 -12.91
CA HIS A 902 -7.55 -1.03 -12.10
C HIS A 902 -7.33 -2.41 -12.71
N LEU A 903 -7.10 -3.41 -11.86
CA LEU A 903 -7.09 -4.82 -12.24
C LEU A 903 -8.50 -5.30 -12.63
N PRO A 904 -8.64 -6.45 -13.32
CA PRO A 904 -9.93 -6.93 -13.82
C PRO A 904 -11.05 -6.99 -12.76
N ASP A 905 -10.77 -7.52 -11.58
CA ASP A 905 -11.75 -7.61 -10.48
C ASP A 905 -12.23 -6.22 -10.01
N ALA A 906 -11.29 -5.29 -9.88
CA ALA A 906 -11.59 -3.90 -9.54
C ALA A 906 -12.35 -3.18 -10.66
N LYS A 907 -12.06 -3.47 -11.94
CA LYS A 907 -12.80 -2.95 -13.10
C LYS A 907 -14.27 -3.41 -13.06
N GLY A 908 -14.51 -4.71 -12.91
CA GLY A 908 -15.87 -5.25 -12.82
C GLY A 908 -16.64 -4.69 -11.63
N TYR A 909 -16.02 -4.65 -10.44
CA TYR A 909 -16.66 -4.06 -9.26
C TYR A 909 -16.97 -2.57 -9.44
N LEU A 910 -16.03 -1.78 -9.96
CA LEU A 910 -16.25 -0.35 -10.23
C LEU A 910 -17.37 -0.14 -11.25
N SER A 911 -17.45 -0.97 -12.29
CA SER A 911 -18.52 -0.92 -13.28
C SER A 911 -19.89 -1.23 -12.65
N MET A 912 -19.98 -2.21 -11.74
CA MET A 912 -21.19 -2.45 -10.96
C MET A 912 -21.56 -1.24 -10.09
N LEU A 913 -20.60 -0.62 -9.39
CA LEU A 913 -20.90 0.56 -8.56
C LEU A 913 -21.43 1.73 -9.40
N ARG A 914 -20.89 1.93 -10.61
CA ARG A 914 -21.41 2.92 -11.58
C ARG A 914 -22.83 2.59 -12.03
N TYR A 915 -23.10 1.32 -12.33
CA TYR A 915 -24.45 0.85 -12.65
C TYR A 915 -25.44 1.13 -11.50
N LEU A 916 -25.05 0.84 -10.25
CA LEU A 916 -25.90 1.04 -9.07
C LEU A 916 -26.15 2.52 -8.74
N THR A 917 -25.33 3.43 -9.24
CA THR A 917 -25.43 4.88 -8.98
C THR A 917 -25.98 5.68 -10.16
N ASP A 918 -26.31 5.01 -11.27
CA ASP A 918 -26.66 5.64 -12.56
C ASP A 918 -25.55 6.59 -13.07
N ASP A 919 -24.29 6.23 -12.84
CA ASP A 919 -23.13 6.92 -13.38
C ASP A 919 -22.81 6.44 -14.80
N THR A 920 -23.56 6.95 -15.77
CA THR A 920 -23.47 6.49 -17.16
C THR A 920 -22.19 6.93 -17.85
N ASP A 921 -21.78 6.18 -18.88
CA ASP A 921 -20.58 6.52 -19.65
C ASP A 921 -20.70 7.87 -20.38
N GLU A 922 -21.91 8.29 -20.77
CA GLU A 922 -22.16 9.62 -21.35
C GLU A 922 -21.88 10.75 -20.34
N GLU A 923 -22.31 10.59 -19.09
CA GLU A 923 -22.06 11.58 -18.04
C GLU A 923 -20.57 11.64 -17.69
N ARG A 924 -19.92 10.48 -17.61
CA ARG A 924 -18.47 10.40 -17.43
C ARG A 924 -17.73 11.07 -18.58
N GLN A 925 -18.19 10.86 -19.82
CA GLN A 925 -17.60 11.46 -21.02
C GLN A 925 -17.76 12.98 -21.02
N ARG A 926 -18.95 13.48 -20.70
CA ARG A 926 -19.19 14.91 -20.49
C ARG A 926 -18.28 15.48 -19.40
N THR A 927 -18.17 14.81 -18.26
CA THR A 927 -17.28 15.23 -17.16
C THR A 927 -15.82 15.33 -17.63
N ARG A 928 -15.36 14.39 -18.48
CA ARG A 928 -14.01 14.42 -19.05
C ARG A 928 -13.81 15.63 -19.97
N GLU A 929 -14.77 15.92 -20.83
CA GLU A 929 -14.74 17.08 -21.72
C GLU A 929 -14.68 18.38 -20.92
N GLU A 930 -15.48 18.50 -19.86
CA GLU A 930 -15.49 19.64 -18.93
C GLU A 930 -14.17 19.79 -18.15
N ILE A 931 -13.51 18.68 -17.79
CA ILE A 931 -12.14 18.70 -17.22
C ILE A 931 -11.17 19.28 -18.25
N LEU A 932 -11.18 18.75 -19.49
CA LEU A 932 -10.26 19.16 -20.54
C LEU A 932 -10.45 20.62 -20.99
N SER A 933 -11.65 21.17 -20.82
CA SER A 933 -11.99 22.56 -21.15
C SER A 933 -11.89 23.52 -19.97
N THR A 934 -11.29 23.12 -18.84
CA THR A 934 -11.19 23.98 -17.66
C THR A 934 -10.32 25.21 -17.94
N GLY A 935 -10.86 26.40 -17.69
CA GLY A 935 -10.14 27.69 -17.74
C GLY A 935 -10.08 28.40 -16.39
N ILE A 936 -9.40 29.55 -16.34
CA ILE A 936 -9.14 30.34 -15.12
C ILE A 936 -10.45 30.83 -14.48
N GLU A 937 -11.45 31.19 -15.29
CA GLU A 937 -12.77 31.62 -14.85
C GLU A 937 -13.46 30.60 -13.95
N HIS A 938 -13.25 29.29 -14.19
CA HIS A 938 -13.81 28.24 -13.34
C HIS A 938 -13.22 28.26 -11.93
N PHE A 939 -11.93 28.58 -11.78
CA PHE A 939 -11.29 28.73 -10.48
C PHE A 939 -11.90 29.90 -9.71
N ARG A 940 -12.14 31.02 -10.40
CA ARG A 940 -12.74 32.22 -9.79
C ARG A 940 -14.20 31.98 -9.39
N GLN A 941 -14.98 31.29 -10.21
CA GLN A 941 -16.36 30.90 -9.86
C GLN A 941 -16.41 29.92 -8.68
N PHE A 942 -15.48 28.95 -8.64
CA PHE A 942 -15.40 28.03 -7.50
C PHE A 942 -14.94 28.73 -6.20
N ALA A 943 -14.17 29.81 -6.31
CA ALA A 943 -13.85 30.66 -5.16
C ALA A 943 -15.11 31.27 -4.52
N GLU A 944 -16.11 31.65 -5.32
CA GLU A 944 -17.38 32.20 -4.84
C GLU A 944 -18.17 31.16 -4.05
N ILE A 945 -18.24 29.91 -4.54
CA ILE A 945 -18.95 28.86 -3.78
C ILE A 945 -18.21 28.48 -2.49
N LEU A 946 -16.87 28.45 -2.49
CA LEU A 946 -16.11 28.20 -1.27
C LEU A 946 -16.30 29.30 -0.22
N GLU A 947 -16.55 30.54 -0.63
CA GLU A 947 -16.91 31.61 0.31
C GLU A 947 -18.22 31.30 1.06
N GLU A 948 -19.20 30.67 0.41
CA GLU A 948 -20.42 30.22 1.07
C GLU A 948 -20.17 29.02 2.01
N VAL A 949 -19.22 28.14 1.66
CA VAL A 949 -18.73 27.08 2.57
C VAL A 949 -18.07 27.67 3.81
N ASN A 950 -17.34 28.78 3.68
CA ASN A 950 -16.73 29.45 4.82
C ASN A 950 -17.79 29.88 5.85
N ARG A 951 -18.93 30.40 5.37
CA ARG A 951 -20.05 30.91 6.18
C ARG A 951 -20.93 29.82 6.78
N SER A 952 -21.18 28.74 6.05
CA SER A 952 -22.21 27.75 6.37
C SER A 952 -21.68 26.33 6.65
N GLY A 953 -20.39 26.10 6.43
CA GLY A 953 -19.77 24.77 6.57
C GLY A 953 -19.79 24.26 8.01
N LEU A 954 -20.19 23.00 8.17
CA LEU A 954 -20.15 22.28 9.44
C LEU A 954 -18.72 21.86 9.77
N VAL A 955 -18.38 21.91 11.05
CA VAL A 955 -17.04 21.59 11.56
C VAL A 955 -17.07 20.40 12.52
N LYS A 956 -16.13 19.48 12.32
CA LYS A 956 -15.89 18.33 13.18
C LYS A 956 -14.41 18.27 13.52
N ILE A 957 -14.07 18.15 14.80
CA ILE A 957 -12.68 18.06 15.25
C ILE A 957 -12.55 16.85 16.17
N LEU A 958 -11.58 15.98 15.91
CA LEU A 958 -11.22 14.85 16.76
C LEU A 958 -9.81 15.08 17.29
N GLY A 959 -9.60 15.02 18.61
CA GLY A 959 -8.32 15.37 19.22
C GLY A 959 -8.28 15.17 20.74
N ALA A 960 -7.20 15.65 21.37
CA ALA A 960 -7.00 15.55 22.82
C ALA A 960 -7.97 16.45 23.61
N ASP A 961 -8.33 16.05 24.83
CA ASP A 961 -9.18 16.84 25.74
C ASP A 961 -8.62 18.26 25.94
N ASP A 962 -7.32 18.40 26.20
CA ASP A 962 -6.68 19.69 26.46
C ASP A 962 -6.75 20.63 25.25
N THR A 963 -6.38 20.15 24.07
CA THR A 963 -6.40 20.94 22.82
C THR A 963 -7.82 21.34 22.41
N LEU A 964 -8.79 20.46 22.62
CA LEU A 964 -10.20 20.75 22.34
C LEU A 964 -10.80 21.71 23.37
N SER A 965 -10.37 21.64 24.63
CA SER A 965 -10.77 22.58 25.68
C SER A 965 -10.30 24.01 25.37
N GLU A 966 -9.05 24.17 24.90
CA GLU A 966 -8.54 25.48 24.43
C GLU A 966 -9.35 26.01 23.24
N THR A 967 -9.69 25.13 22.30
CA THR A 967 -10.52 25.46 21.13
C THR A 967 -11.92 25.93 21.54
N LEU A 968 -12.55 25.21 22.47
CA LEU A 968 -13.86 25.55 23.05
C LEU A 968 -13.82 26.86 23.85
N ALA A 969 -12.75 27.11 24.59
CA ALA A 969 -12.58 28.36 25.35
C ALA A 969 -12.44 29.58 24.42
N THR A 970 -11.80 29.41 23.26
CA THR A 970 -11.63 30.48 22.26
C THR A 970 -12.95 30.85 21.56
N ARG A 971 -13.85 29.88 21.37
CA ARG A 971 -15.19 30.07 20.78
C ARG A 971 -16.29 29.37 21.60
N PRO A 972 -16.72 29.95 22.74
CA PRO A 972 -17.68 29.31 23.63
C PRO A 972 -19.03 29.01 22.95
N GLY A 973 -19.56 27.80 23.15
CA GLY A 973 -20.86 27.37 22.62
C GLY A 973 -20.90 27.04 21.12
N TRP A 974 -19.76 27.10 20.43
CA TRP A 974 -19.69 26.82 18.99
C TRP A 974 -19.63 25.33 18.64
N LEU A 975 -18.88 24.53 19.41
CA LEU A 975 -18.74 23.08 19.23
C LEU A 975 -19.44 22.33 20.37
N HIS A 976 -20.16 21.26 20.05
CA HIS A 976 -20.67 20.31 21.02
C HIS A 976 -19.58 19.30 21.39
N LEU A 977 -19.31 19.11 22.68
CA LEU A 977 -18.29 18.16 23.16
C LEU A 977 -18.87 16.74 23.23
N THR A 978 -18.14 15.76 22.67
CA THR A 978 -18.50 14.33 22.73
C THR A 978 -17.26 13.50 23.02
N HIS A 979 -17.32 12.67 24.06
CA HIS A 979 -16.22 11.78 24.43
C HIS A 979 -16.27 10.50 23.58
N VAL A 980 -15.21 10.22 22.82
CA VAL A 980 -15.15 9.06 21.91
C VAL A 980 -14.50 7.86 22.56
N ILE A 981 -13.44 8.03 23.35
CA ILE A 981 -12.75 6.95 24.07
C ILE A 981 -12.68 7.28 25.55
#